data_AF-A0A444PYK3-F1
#
_entry.id   AF-A0A444PYK3-F1
#
_cell.length_a   1.000
_cell.length_b   1.000
_cell.length_c   1.000
_cell.angle_alpha   90.00
_cell.angle_beta   90.00
_cell.angle_gamma   90.00
#
_symmetry.space_group_name_H-M   'P 1'
#
loop_
_entity.id
_entity.type
_entity.pdbx_description
1 polymer ?
#
loop_
_entity_poly.entity_id
_entity_poly.type
_entity_poly.pdbx_seq_one_letter_code
_entity_poly.pdbx_strand_id
1 'polypeptide(L)'
;MLTTHEASAPAAEPRTIRNGRRGVAGLLLLSLTAGGFAMASLPAGAVTQTVAAAAVGIAAEPFRLQAEDYTGDNGNGLKKETSSDSTGASLGNVGGSWDGGELTYAAVDFGAAPLSSLTVRYVNNSGRVGANPSLDFYLDEKTEANKIATTALPVTGSNWQSYSTTTVDLAKAVSGTHTLIVVMHVTADASHPYVGNFDYFEFAPEPLPATYLTSADAWSYSDNGTDPSGNGSLSWTTADFDDAAWKSAVGSFGSKRGAADLGGGFTAKTLIQYAKTGSTDTVETYHFRNEFEVSAGELAQIDALKATVTYDDAVRVYVNGEKVAGFADDRVNGAANQNLTYAGNSGGDPVTSSFEIPADALQAGENTIAIALYQDRATSSDIYLDFASLAPVLPTPEPTEAKISDLVLGVGATEAERTLAWYSDVDVAQVAQLAKASDVVDGAFPASARTIETTKTGGTTSGEFFRDATLDGLQENTEYAYRVGSDEKGWSDVYTFRTQDFSGDFSFFFFGDPQLGASGDAARDAAGWKDTLDVATQSYPDAELLYSSGDQVESASNESQYELFLQSDHLRELPFVANNGNHDVGSKAYEQHFNLPNEDLSAGAGSATSSGGDYWFIYKDVLFLNLNSNSRDYSSHYAWMDKVIAEQGDKAKWKAVAFHHSLYSVGPHQDDGDVIDRRGTMPEKISELGIDLVLMGHDHNYARTYLIKNGQKADENEVPAAVKVEAKDGEVMYVTANSASGSKYYDTENPDAWWASVWNQERVRNYTVLDVTDDEISVRTLRSQQNGAEKPVNSVVDEVTLTKDAAPELTVPADGEIAQGSEFDPLEGVSATDNVDGDLTEKIEVDGTVDTSTAGDYTLTYTVEDGRGNVTTEERIVTVVAPTDPTDPPTDPTDPPTEPTDPPTEPTDPPTEPTDPPTARRTRPRTRRTPRRSPVPPVSPPSPRPRRWHRVTTCRSRCATR
;
A
#
# COMPACT_ATOMS: atom_id res chain seq x y z
N MET A 1 -36.29 -46.57 3.06
CA MET A 1 -36.67 -47.09 4.39
C MET A 1 -36.67 -45.90 5.35
N LEU A 2 -37.84 -45.28 5.56
CA LEU A 2 -38.66 -45.35 6.80
C LEU A 2 -37.96 -44.67 8.01
N THR A 3 -38.21 -43.36 8.24
CA THR A 3 -39.18 -42.71 9.21
C THR A 3 -38.65 -42.65 10.65
N THR A 4 -38.59 -41.49 11.35
CA THR A 4 -39.68 -40.65 11.93
C THR A 4 -39.04 -39.34 12.50
N HIS A 5 -39.48 -38.12 12.16
CA HIS A 5 -40.50 -37.24 12.79
C HIS A 5 -40.37 -36.92 14.29
N GLU A 6 -40.11 -35.64 14.63
CA GLU A 6 -41.05 -34.80 15.37
C GLU A 6 -40.74 -33.29 15.20
N ALA A 7 -41.80 -32.49 15.10
CA ALA A 7 -41.81 -31.04 15.01
C ALA A 7 -42.62 -30.47 16.19
N SER A 8 -42.24 -29.31 16.72
CA SER A 8 -43.20 -28.43 17.40
C SER A 8 -42.78 -26.95 17.28
N ALA A 9 -43.79 -26.10 17.12
CA ALA A 9 -43.73 -24.70 16.71
C ALA A 9 -43.81 -23.74 17.94
N PRO A 10 -43.79 -22.40 17.75
CA PRO A 10 -43.25 -21.39 18.68
C PRO A 10 -44.30 -20.65 19.54
N ALA A 11 -43.83 -19.84 20.51
CA ALA A 11 -44.33 -18.49 20.88
C ALA A 11 -43.78 -18.01 22.24
N ALA A 12 -43.39 -16.73 22.35
CA ALA A 12 -44.07 -15.71 23.16
C ALA A 12 -43.11 -14.58 23.65
N GLU A 13 -43.42 -13.33 23.26
CA GLU A 13 -43.07 -12.12 24.03
C GLU A 13 -43.79 -12.11 25.40
N PRO A 14 -43.37 -11.25 26.35
CA PRO A 14 -44.21 -10.08 26.61
C PRO A 14 -43.48 -8.76 26.96
N ARG A 15 -43.91 -7.69 26.29
CA ARG A 15 -44.38 -6.35 26.78
C ARG A 15 -43.91 -5.76 28.13
N THR A 16 -43.26 -4.60 28.01
CA THR A 16 -43.58 -3.26 28.60
C THR A 16 -44.44 -3.12 29.88
N ILE A 17 -43.91 -2.39 30.88
CA ILE A 17 -44.67 -1.45 31.75
C ILE A 17 -43.87 -0.16 32.03
N ARG A 18 -44.61 0.96 31.95
CA ARG A 18 -44.26 2.38 32.04
C ARG A 18 -44.32 2.98 33.47
N ASN A 19 -43.79 4.21 33.56
CA ASN A 19 -44.11 5.35 34.46
C ASN A 19 -43.34 5.42 35.80
N GLY A 20 -42.81 6.56 36.26
CA GLY A 20 -42.78 7.93 35.73
C GLY A 20 -42.25 8.96 36.73
N ARG A 21 -41.75 10.09 36.18
CA ARG A 21 -41.73 11.50 36.67
C ARG A 21 -41.40 11.84 38.14
N ARG A 22 -40.40 12.72 38.29
CA ARG A 22 -40.44 14.10 38.89
C ARG A 22 -39.11 14.78 38.49
N GLY A 23 -39.09 15.83 37.65
CA GLY A 23 -39.24 17.26 38.03
C GLY A 23 -37.96 17.75 38.72
N VAL A 24 -37.19 18.73 38.25
CA VAL A 24 -37.56 20.15 38.03
C VAL A 24 -36.51 20.83 37.13
N ALA A 25 -36.98 21.79 36.34
CA ALA A 25 -36.26 22.66 35.40
C ALA A 25 -35.43 23.76 36.08
N GLY A 26 -34.40 24.24 35.37
CA GLY A 26 -33.67 25.48 35.64
C GLY A 26 -33.01 25.99 34.36
N LEU A 27 -33.74 26.82 33.62
CA LEU A 27 -33.37 27.50 32.38
C LEU A 27 -32.55 28.76 32.72
N LEU A 28 -31.51 29.10 31.95
CA LEU A 28 -31.24 30.51 31.58
C LEU A 28 -30.37 30.62 30.31
N LEU A 29 -30.94 31.27 29.30
CA LEU A 29 -30.29 31.80 28.09
C LEU A 29 -29.43 33.04 28.42
N LEU A 30 -28.43 33.35 27.57
CA LEU A 30 -28.10 34.71 27.08
C LEU A 30 -27.11 34.56 25.89
N SER A 31 -27.56 34.60 24.63
CA SER A 31 -27.71 35.75 23.72
C SER A 31 -26.40 36.40 23.23
N LEU A 32 -26.15 36.24 21.92
CA LEU A 32 -25.21 37.02 21.12
C LEU A 32 -25.56 38.52 21.12
N THR A 33 -24.53 39.37 21.13
CA THR A 33 -24.58 40.70 20.51
C THR A 33 -23.27 41.02 19.82
N ALA A 34 -23.34 41.27 18.52
CA ALA A 34 -22.32 41.89 17.71
C ALA A 34 -22.28 43.41 17.95
N GLY A 35 -21.08 43.99 17.95
CA GLY A 35 -20.86 45.43 17.93
C GLY A 35 -19.42 45.73 17.55
N GLY A 36 -19.21 46.15 16.30
CA GLY A 36 -17.90 46.57 15.81
C GLY A 36 -17.56 47.99 16.25
N PHE A 37 -16.25 48.29 16.40
CA PHE A 37 -15.67 49.60 16.15
C PHE A 37 -14.17 49.50 15.82
N ALA A 38 -13.85 50.08 14.67
CA ALA A 38 -12.63 50.72 14.17
C ALA A 38 -11.24 50.42 14.79
N MET A 39 -10.32 50.14 13.86
CA MET A 39 -8.86 50.13 14.00
C MET A 39 -8.27 51.40 14.64
N ALA A 40 -7.28 51.19 15.51
CA ALA A 40 -6.18 52.12 15.75
C ALA A 40 -4.87 51.32 15.80
N SER A 41 -3.87 51.82 15.08
CA SER A 41 -2.59 51.19 14.77
C SER A 41 -1.47 51.48 15.80
N LEU A 42 -0.52 50.53 15.89
CA LEU A 42 0.90 50.59 16.34
C LEU A 42 1.21 50.26 17.83
N PRO A 43 2.41 49.73 18.18
CA PRO A 43 3.47 49.05 17.41
C PRO A 43 3.89 47.67 17.98
N ALA A 44 4.75 46.98 17.22
CA ALA A 44 5.33 45.67 17.50
C ALA A 44 6.06 45.54 18.85
N GLY A 45 5.95 44.36 19.47
CA GLY A 45 6.85 43.91 20.54
C GLY A 45 6.16 43.21 21.71
N ALA A 46 5.50 42.08 21.47
CA ALA A 46 5.24 41.08 22.52
C ALA A 46 5.02 39.72 21.85
N VAL A 47 6.03 38.86 21.92
CA VAL A 47 5.90 37.44 21.60
C VAL A 47 5.08 36.84 22.75
N THR A 48 3.76 36.73 22.55
CA THR A 48 2.91 35.86 23.37
C THR A 48 2.96 34.48 22.77
N GLN A 49 3.68 33.56 23.41
CA GLN A 49 3.50 32.13 23.21
C GLN A 49 2.10 31.76 23.70
N THR A 50 1.14 31.73 22.79
CA THR A 50 -0.05 30.90 22.93
C THR A 50 0.27 29.55 22.31
N VAL A 51 0.65 28.58 23.13
CA VAL A 51 0.68 27.18 22.72
C VAL A 51 -0.72 26.62 22.92
N ALA A 52 -1.30 26.12 21.83
CA ALA A 52 -2.57 25.43 21.84
C ALA A 52 -2.43 24.14 22.64
N ALA A 53 -3.38 23.90 23.56
CA ALA A 53 -3.51 22.64 24.26
C ALA A 53 -4.08 21.59 23.29
N ALA A 54 -3.19 20.86 22.62
CA ALA A 54 -3.49 19.53 22.09
C ALA A 54 -3.00 18.52 23.12
N ALA A 55 -3.89 17.68 23.61
CA ALA A 55 -3.54 16.53 24.45
C ALA A 55 -2.74 15.56 23.57
N VAL A 56 -1.42 15.55 23.77
CA VAL A 56 -0.50 14.67 23.06
C VAL A 56 0.35 13.99 24.11
N GLY A 57 0.31 12.66 24.13
CA GLY A 57 1.15 11.81 24.94
C GLY A 57 2.60 12.00 24.51
N ILE A 58 3.31 12.83 25.27
CA ILE A 58 4.76 12.83 25.33
C ILE A 58 5.09 12.08 26.61
N ALA A 59 6.15 11.27 26.60
CA ALA A 59 6.81 10.88 27.85
C ALA A 59 6.92 12.13 28.73
N ALA A 60 6.55 12.03 30.00
CA ALA A 60 6.48 13.20 30.86
C ALA A 60 7.88 13.82 31.02
N GLU A 61 8.19 14.88 30.28
CA GLU A 61 9.50 15.52 30.39
C GLU A 61 9.60 16.27 31.74
N PRO A 62 10.77 16.26 32.39
CA PRO A 62 10.98 17.07 33.59
C PRO A 62 10.69 18.56 33.31
N PHE A 63 9.79 19.13 34.11
CA PHE A 63 9.49 20.56 34.07
C PHE A 63 10.44 21.34 34.97
N ARG A 64 11.28 22.20 34.39
CA ARG A 64 12.21 23.05 35.15
C ARG A 64 11.73 24.51 35.21
N LEU A 65 11.60 25.02 36.42
CA LEU A 65 11.27 26.39 36.76
C LEU A 65 12.50 27.11 37.34
N GLN A 66 12.96 28.18 36.69
CA GLN A 66 14.03 29.00 37.26
C GLN A 66 13.51 29.73 38.51
N ALA A 67 14.29 29.72 39.58
CA ALA A 67 13.88 30.32 40.84
C ALA A 67 13.66 31.83 40.66
N GLU A 68 14.47 32.51 39.85
CA GLU A 68 14.35 33.94 39.57
C GLU A 68 13.16 34.32 38.67
N ASP A 69 12.46 33.37 38.07
CA ASP A 69 11.29 33.65 37.20
C ASP A 69 10.00 33.91 37.99
N TYR A 70 10.11 34.04 39.32
CA TYR A 70 8.96 34.36 40.17
C TYR A 70 8.25 35.64 39.73
N THR A 71 6.91 35.60 39.82
CA THR A 71 5.98 36.67 39.43
C THR A 71 5.63 37.61 40.58
N GLY A 72 5.81 37.15 41.82
CA GLY A 72 5.64 37.93 43.03
C GLY A 72 6.47 37.39 44.18
N ASP A 73 6.79 38.24 45.14
CA ASP A 73 7.43 37.88 46.41
C ASP A 73 6.76 38.64 47.57
N ASN A 74 7.03 38.22 48.81
CA ASN A 74 6.53 38.91 50.01
C ASN A 74 7.45 40.05 50.50
N GLY A 75 8.44 40.46 49.70
CA GLY A 75 9.39 41.53 50.00
C GLY A 75 10.57 41.14 50.91
N ASN A 76 11.13 42.13 51.61
CA ASN A 76 12.17 41.97 52.65
C ASN A 76 13.53 41.38 52.24
N GLY A 77 13.96 41.60 51.00
CA GLY A 77 15.38 41.46 50.63
C GLY A 77 15.74 40.25 49.77
N LEU A 78 14.74 39.51 49.27
CA LEU A 78 14.92 38.58 48.15
C LEU A 78 15.39 39.32 46.91
N LYS A 79 16.35 38.74 46.19
CA LYS A 79 16.99 39.37 45.03
C LYS A 79 17.15 38.36 43.91
N LYS A 80 16.70 38.74 42.72
CA LYS A 80 17.16 38.13 41.46
C LYS A 80 18.60 38.58 41.24
N GLU A 81 19.53 37.63 41.19
CA GLU A 81 20.96 37.91 41.02
C GLU A 81 21.57 37.02 39.93
N THR A 82 22.74 37.40 39.44
CA THR A 82 23.53 36.60 38.51
C THR A 82 24.77 36.11 39.25
N SER A 83 25.03 34.81 39.20
CA SER A 83 26.14 34.16 39.88
C SER A 83 26.89 33.22 38.94
N SER A 84 27.85 32.48 39.47
CA SER A 84 28.52 31.39 38.79
C SER A 84 28.60 30.16 39.68
N ASP A 85 28.47 28.97 39.11
CA ASP A 85 28.76 27.74 39.86
C ASP A 85 30.28 27.49 40.01
N SER A 86 30.65 26.38 40.65
CA SER A 86 32.05 26.02 40.90
C SER A 86 32.88 25.76 39.64
N THR A 87 32.25 25.61 38.47
CA THR A 87 32.92 25.48 37.17
C THR A 87 33.19 26.84 36.51
N GLY A 88 32.59 27.91 37.04
CA GLY A 88 32.60 29.25 36.46
C GLY A 88 31.49 29.49 35.44
N ALA A 89 30.55 28.55 35.27
CA ALA A 89 29.38 28.73 34.41
C ALA A 89 28.42 29.75 35.04
N SER A 90 27.98 30.74 34.26
CA SER A 90 27.03 31.76 34.70
C SER A 90 25.63 31.16 34.87
N LEU A 91 24.92 31.58 35.93
CA LEU A 91 23.52 31.22 36.20
C LEU A 91 22.77 32.40 36.81
N GLY A 92 21.44 32.40 36.70
CA GLY A 92 20.58 33.25 37.50
C GLY A 92 20.14 32.51 38.76
N ASN A 93 19.87 33.26 39.82
CA ASN A 93 19.39 32.67 41.07
C ASN A 93 18.63 33.70 41.92
N VAL A 94 17.93 33.20 42.94
CA VAL A 94 17.36 34.00 44.02
C VAL A 94 18.30 33.93 45.23
N GLY A 95 18.77 35.10 45.66
CA GLY A 95 19.58 35.28 46.87
C GLY A 95 18.93 36.22 47.88
N GLY A 96 19.60 36.45 49.01
CA GLY A 96 19.07 37.32 50.09
C GLY A 96 17.90 36.70 50.87
N SER A 97 17.80 35.38 50.88
CA SER A 97 16.74 34.61 51.55
C SER A 97 16.72 34.79 53.07
N TRP A 98 15.55 34.66 53.69
CA TRP A 98 15.36 34.81 55.13
C TRP A 98 14.23 33.89 55.59
N ASP A 99 14.15 33.62 56.90
CA ASP A 99 13.10 32.77 57.47
C ASP A 99 11.71 33.40 57.29
N GLY A 100 10.86 32.81 56.46
CA GLY A 100 9.55 33.32 56.08
C GLY A 100 9.52 34.04 54.72
N GLY A 101 10.64 34.11 53.99
CA GLY A 101 10.66 34.58 52.59
C GLY A 101 9.77 33.72 51.70
N GLU A 102 9.06 34.35 50.75
CA GLU A 102 8.08 33.67 49.89
C GLU A 102 8.25 34.07 48.42
N LEU A 103 8.21 33.08 47.52
CA LEU A 103 8.16 33.25 46.07
C LEU A 103 6.80 32.76 45.54
N THR A 104 6.20 33.50 44.61
CA THR A 104 4.94 33.15 43.95
C THR A 104 5.10 33.14 42.43
N TYR A 105 4.61 32.08 41.81
CA TYR A 105 4.54 31.88 40.36
C TYR A 105 3.07 31.69 39.98
N ALA A 106 2.45 32.69 39.35
CA ALA A 106 0.99 32.77 39.24
C ALA A 106 0.34 31.76 38.26
N ALA A 107 1.08 31.24 37.28
CA ALA A 107 0.56 30.35 36.24
C ALA A 107 1.66 29.40 35.75
N VAL A 108 2.05 28.46 36.59
CA VAL A 108 2.99 27.40 36.24
C VAL A 108 2.22 26.27 35.57
N ASP A 109 2.53 26.00 34.30
CA ASP A 109 1.99 24.85 33.58
C ASP A 109 2.90 23.64 33.78
N PHE A 110 2.43 22.67 34.56
CA PHE A 110 3.15 21.42 34.82
C PHE A 110 2.90 20.35 33.74
N GLY A 111 2.12 20.66 32.69
CA GLY A 111 1.76 19.71 31.64
C GLY A 111 0.68 18.72 32.07
N ALA A 112 0.19 17.91 31.14
CA ALA A 112 -0.92 16.99 31.41
C ALA A 112 -0.52 15.74 32.23
N ALA A 113 0.73 15.31 32.11
CA ALA A 113 1.23 14.11 32.77
C ALA A 113 1.53 14.36 34.27
N PRO A 114 1.26 13.39 35.15
CA PRO A 114 1.54 13.52 36.58
C PRO A 114 3.05 13.53 36.88
N LEU A 115 3.53 14.60 37.51
CA LEU A 115 4.88 14.71 38.07
C LEU A 115 4.87 14.26 39.53
N SER A 116 5.89 13.51 39.97
CA SER A 116 5.91 12.85 41.27
C SER A 116 7.13 13.18 42.13
N SER A 117 8.15 13.85 41.60
CA SER A 117 9.33 14.27 42.35
C SER A 117 9.67 15.75 42.14
N LEU A 118 10.39 16.33 43.10
CA LEU A 118 10.88 17.69 43.06
C LEU A 118 12.37 17.74 43.39
N THR A 119 13.16 18.24 42.45
CA THR A 119 14.58 18.56 42.61
C THR A 119 14.77 20.05 42.80
N VAL A 120 15.47 20.44 43.87
CA VAL A 120 15.88 21.82 44.12
C VAL A 120 17.38 21.95 43.90
N ARG A 121 17.81 22.85 43.02
CA ARG A 121 19.22 23.23 42.91
C ARG A 121 19.48 24.50 43.72
N TYR A 122 20.39 24.40 44.68
CA TYR A 122 20.61 25.46 45.67
C TYR A 122 22.06 25.50 46.14
N VAL A 123 22.37 26.58 46.86
CA VAL A 123 23.60 26.72 47.64
C VAL A 123 23.24 26.92 49.11
N ASN A 124 23.85 26.10 49.96
CA ASN A 124 23.87 26.30 51.40
C ASN A 124 25.31 26.55 51.85
N ASN A 125 25.61 27.82 52.12
CA ASN A 125 26.91 28.26 52.61
C ASN A 125 27.03 28.02 54.12
N SER A 126 27.89 27.09 54.52
CA SER A 126 28.11 26.63 55.90
C SER A 126 28.48 27.73 56.88
N GLY A 127 29.02 28.86 56.41
CA GLY A 127 29.37 29.99 57.27
C GLY A 127 28.31 31.08 57.34
N ARG A 128 27.17 30.95 56.63
CA ARG A 128 26.18 32.03 56.45
C ARG A 128 24.71 31.59 56.48
N VAL A 129 24.41 30.30 56.34
CA VAL A 129 23.05 29.75 56.40
C VAL A 129 22.76 29.20 57.79
N GLY A 130 21.56 29.49 58.31
CA GLY A 130 21.15 29.08 59.67
C GLY A 130 20.85 27.59 59.80
N ALA A 131 20.47 27.14 61.00
CA ALA A 131 20.19 25.72 61.25
C ALA A 131 18.82 25.28 60.67
N ASN A 132 18.71 24.02 60.28
CA ASN A 132 17.48 23.42 59.71
C ASN A 132 16.89 24.20 58.50
N PRO A 133 17.68 24.58 57.48
CA PRO A 133 17.15 25.26 56.33
C PRO A 133 16.27 24.32 55.50
N SER A 134 15.08 24.77 55.11
CA SER A 134 14.15 24.02 54.27
C SER A 134 13.29 24.92 53.39
N LEU A 135 12.67 24.32 52.37
CA LEU A 135 11.65 24.94 51.55
C LEU A 135 10.34 24.15 51.64
N ASP A 136 9.23 24.88 51.74
CA ASP A 136 7.89 24.34 51.63
C ASP A 136 7.27 24.77 50.29
N PHE A 137 6.67 23.82 49.58
CA PHE A 137 6.05 24.06 48.27
C PHE A 137 4.54 23.85 48.36
N TYR A 138 3.76 24.81 47.87
CA TYR A 138 2.30 24.78 47.87
C TYR A 138 1.74 25.09 46.48
N LEU A 139 0.59 24.47 46.14
CA LEU A 139 -0.17 24.80 44.94
C LEU A 139 -1.43 25.62 45.27
N ASP A 140 -1.71 26.64 44.46
CA ASP A 140 -2.88 27.53 44.47
C ASP A 140 -3.06 28.39 45.73
N GLU A 141 -3.09 27.77 46.91
CA GLU A 141 -3.20 28.45 48.20
C GLU A 141 -2.26 27.84 49.23
N LYS A 142 -1.65 28.67 50.09
CA LYS A 142 -0.76 28.24 51.18
C LYS A 142 -1.56 27.60 52.34
N THR A 143 -1.94 26.34 52.17
CA THR A 143 -2.63 25.52 53.17
C THR A 143 -1.98 24.15 53.27
N GLU A 144 -2.10 23.44 54.39
CA GLU A 144 -1.53 22.09 54.54
C GLU A 144 -2.08 21.09 53.51
N ALA A 145 -3.32 21.24 53.05
CA ALA A 145 -3.91 20.38 52.00
C ALA A 145 -3.27 20.61 50.62
N ASN A 146 -2.69 21.79 50.42
CA ASN A 146 -2.05 22.21 49.18
C ASN A 146 -0.53 22.11 49.20
N LYS A 147 0.04 21.73 50.34
CA LYS A 147 1.47 21.48 50.47
C LYS A 147 1.85 20.23 49.68
N ILE A 148 2.73 20.37 48.70
CA ILE A 148 3.17 19.27 47.83
C ILE A 148 4.54 18.71 48.21
N ALA A 149 5.38 19.50 48.88
CA ALA A 149 6.70 19.04 49.32
C ALA A 149 7.25 19.85 50.49
N THR A 150 8.15 19.23 51.25
CA THR A 150 9.07 19.89 52.18
C THR A 150 10.48 19.38 51.90
N THR A 151 11.38 20.29 51.55
CA THR A 151 12.73 19.94 51.12
C THR A 151 13.75 20.49 52.10
N ALA A 152 14.49 19.63 52.79
CA ALA A 152 15.63 20.04 53.60
C ALA A 152 16.81 20.44 52.70
N LEU A 153 17.60 21.42 53.14
CA LEU A 153 18.71 21.97 52.37
C LEU A 153 20.05 21.68 53.06
N PRO A 154 20.63 20.47 52.98
CA PRO A 154 21.96 20.18 53.49
C PRO A 154 23.05 21.19 53.08
N VAL A 155 24.10 21.30 53.89
CA VAL A 155 25.25 22.16 53.57
C VAL A 155 25.91 21.71 52.27
N THR A 156 26.09 22.63 51.32
CA THR A 156 26.69 22.33 50.01
C THR A 156 28.14 22.77 49.91
N GLY A 157 28.58 23.75 50.72
CA GLY A 157 29.96 24.21 50.77
C GLY A 157 30.18 25.41 51.69
N SER A 158 31.36 26.02 51.63
CA SER A 158 31.72 27.22 52.43
C SER A 158 31.64 28.54 51.64
N ASN A 159 31.14 28.49 50.42
CA ASN A 159 31.00 29.64 49.52
C ASN A 159 29.65 29.59 48.76
N TRP A 160 29.31 30.67 48.06
CA TRP A 160 28.04 30.82 47.35
C TRP A 160 28.03 30.26 45.91
N GLN A 161 29.10 29.56 45.51
CA GLN A 161 29.25 28.95 44.17
C GLN A 161 29.14 27.41 44.21
N SER A 162 29.19 26.81 45.40
CA SER A 162 29.11 25.35 45.60
C SER A 162 27.67 24.83 45.48
N TYR A 163 27.04 24.96 44.32
CA TYR A 163 25.67 24.49 44.09
C TYR A 163 25.59 22.97 44.13
N SER A 164 24.52 22.45 44.73
CA SER A 164 24.16 21.04 44.74
C SER A 164 22.65 20.91 44.53
N THR A 165 22.19 19.69 44.27
CA THR A 165 20.77 19.36 44.22
C THR A 165 20.35 18.57 45.45
N THR A 166 19.06 18.61 45.74
CA THR A 166 18.36 17.65 46.62
C THR A 166 17.02 17.33 45.96
N THR A 167 16.58 16.08 46.09
CA THR A 167 15.35 15.58 45.47
C THR A 167 14.46 14.97 46.55
N VAL A 168 13.16 15.24 46.47
CA VAL A 168 12.14 14.68 47.35
C VAL A 168 10.95 14.21 46.52
N ASP A 169 10.24 13.19 47.00
CA ASP A 169 8.95 12.79 46.45
C ASP A 169 7.88 13.82 46.80
N LEU A 170 6.97 14.06 45.87
CA LEU A 170 5.82 14.91 46.08
C LEU A 170 4.77 14.15 46.92
N ALA A 171 4.14 14.84 47.87
CA ALA A 171 3.07 14.28 48.69
C ALA A 171 1.81 13.92 47.87
N LYS A 172 1.67 14.51 46.68
CA LYS A 172 0.66 14.22 45.67
C LYS A 172 1.24 14.54 44.29
N ALA A 173 0.84 13.77 43.28
CA ALA A 173 1.23 14.07 41.91
C ALA A 173 0.71 15.45 41.46
N VAL A 174 1.47 16.10 40.59
CA VAL A 174 1.18 17.46 40.10
C VAL A 174 1.08 17.45 38.58
N SER A 175 0.01 18.03 38.03
CA SER A 175 -0.20 18.24 36.59
C SER A 175 -1.13 19.44 36.39
N GLY A 176 -1.22 19.95 35.17
CA GLY A 176 -2.02 21.10 34.80
C GLY A 176 -1.41 22.44 35.24
N THR A 177 -2.21 23.50 35.11
CA THR A 177 -1.76 24.87 35.44
C THR A 177 -2.14 25.25 36.86
N HIS A 178 -1.15 25.68 37.65
CA HIS A 178 -1.32 26.06 39.05
C HIS A 178 -0.58 27.36 39.41
N THR A 179 -0.99 28.00 40.49
CA THR A 179 -0.09 28.94 41.19
C THR A 179 0.88 28.16 42.07
N LEU A 180 2.20 28.32 41.91
CA LEU A 180 3.19 27.73 42.81
C LEU A 180 3.65 28.75 43.87
N ILE A 181 3.64 28.35 45.13
CA ILE A 181 4.12 29.18 46.26
C ILE A 181 5.25 28.42 46.96
N VAL A 182 6.41 29.07 47.11
CA VAL A 182 7.59 28.51 47.78
C VAL A 182 7.91 29.34 49.02
N VAL A 183 7.90 28.70 50.19
CA VAL A 183 8.16 29.36 51.47
C VAL A 183 9.48 28.86 52.05
N MET A 184 10.32 29.79 52.49
CA MET A 184 11.66 29.52 52.97
C MET A 184 11.68 29.47 54.49
N HIS A 185 12.36 28.47 55.06
CA HIS A 185 12.44 28.28 56.51
C HIS A 185 13.89 28.08 56.97
N VAL A 186 14.27 28.70 58.07
CA VAL A 186 15.54 28.45 58.75
C VAL A 186 15.50 28.91 60.21
N THR A 187 16.23 28.23 61.09
CA THR A 187 16.55 28.75 62.43
C THR A 187 17.73 29.72 62.32
N ALA A 188 17.44 31.01 62.08
CA ALA A 188 18.44 32.05 61.86
C ALA A 188 19.10 32.57 63.16
N ASP A 189 20.35 33.01 63.04
CA ASP A 189 21.06 33.80 64.05
C ASP A 189 21.79 35.00 63.42
N ALA A 190 22.43 35.85 64.25
CA ALA A 190 23.08 37.07 63.77
C ALA A 190 24.23 36.83 62.77
N SER A 191 24.91 35.69 62.85
CA SER A 191 25.97 35.25 61.92
C SER A 191 25.43 34.46 60.72
N HIS A 192 24.27 33.83 60.87
CA HIS A 192 23.67 32.93 59.88
C HIS A 192 22.22 33.32 59.54
N PRO A 193 22.01 34.45 58.84
CA PRO A 193 20.67 34.98 58.60
C PRO A 193 19.95 34.36 57.40
N TYR A 194 20.65 33.62 56.53
CA TYR A 194 20.12 33.17 55.24
C TYR A 194 19.60 31.74 55.27
N VAL A 195 18.71 31.42 54.32
CA VAL A 195 18.22 30.05 54.08
C VAL A 195 19.09 29.35 53.02
N GLY A 196 19.53 30.10 52.00
CA GLY A 196 20.30 29.62 50.86
C GLY A 196 20.12 30.50 49.61
N ASN A 197 20.82 30.17 48.53
CA ASN A 197 20.54 30.70 47.19
C ASN A 197 19.89 29.60 46.35
N PHE A 198 18.91 29.94 45.52
CA PHE A 198 18.13 28.97 44.73
C PHE A 198 18.27 29.26 43.24
N ASP A 199 18.66 28.25 42.47
CA ASP A 199 18.85 28.32 41.02
C ASP A 199 17.56 27.90 40.30
N TYR A 200 17.15 26.64 40.45
CA TYR A 200 15.90 26.15 39.86
C TYR A 200 15.18 25.14 40.74
N PHE A 201 13.90 24.95 40.43
CA PHE A 201 13.02 23.88 40.90
C PHE A 201 12.62 23.02 39.71
N GLU A 202 12.87 21.73 39.76
CA GLU A 202 12.58 20.80 38.67
C GLU A 202 11.63 19.71 39.16
N PHE A 203 10.51 19.56 38.48
CA PHE A 203 9.50 18.57 38.75
C PHE A 203 9.61 17.47 37.70
N ALA A 204 9.75 16.22 38.11
CA ALA A 204 9.94 15.10 37.20
C ALA A 204 8.88 14.02 37.45
N PRO A 205 8.49 13.25 36.42
CA PRO A 205 7.63 12.08 36.63
C PRO A 205 8.37 10.98 37.37
N GLU A 206 7.67 9.87 37.61
CA GLU A 206 8.28 8.66 38.14
C GLU A 206 9.24 8.06 37.11
N PRO A 207 10.52 7.82 37.45
CA PRO A 207 11.48 7.25 36.52
C PRO A 207 11.06 5.85 36.07
N LEU A 208 10.95 5.64 34.76
CA LEU A 208 10.68 4.31 34.21
C LEU A 208 11.91 3.39 34.32
N PRO A 209 11.74 2.09 34.62
CA PRO A 209 12.82 1.13 34.56
C PRO A 209 13.27 0.91 33.12
N ALA A 210 14.55 0.56 32.92
CA ALA A 210 15.05 0.19 31.60
C ALA A 210 14.34 -1.05 31.03
N THR A 211 13.91 -1.95 31.93
CA THR A 211 13.15 -3.17 31.61
C THR A 211 12.53 -3.71 32.90
N TYR A 212 11.32 -4.27 32.81
CA TYR A 212 10.60 -4.89 33.92
C TYR A 212 11.01 -6.35 34.15
N LEU A 213 11.43 -7.04 33.09
CA LEU A 213 11.89 -8.43 33.13
C LEU A 213 13.07 -8.63 32.18
N THR A 214 13.91 -9.62 32.47
CA THR A 214 15.12 -10.00 31.74
C THR A 214 15.36 -11.50 31.84
N SER A 215 16.35 -12.01 31.10
CA SER A 215 16.85 -13.38 31.26
C SER A 215 17.43 -13.65 32.65
N ALA A 216 17.68 -12.64 33.49
CA ALA A 216 18.18 -12.85 34.85
C ALA A 216 17.06 -13.20 35.84
N ASP A 217 15.81 -12.93 35.51
CA ASP A 217 14.66 -13.12 36.39
C ASP A 217 14.26 -14.59 36.51
N ALA A 218 13.74 -14.94 37.68
CA ALA A 218 13.34 -16.31 37.98
C ALA A 218 11.91 -16.57 37.47
N TRP A 219 11.73 -17.65 36.73
CA TRP A 219 10.43 -18.08 36.23
C TRP A 219 9.98 -19.32 37.00
N SER A 220 8.71 -19.32 37.43
CA SER A 220 7.99 -20.53 37.82
C SER A 220 7.66 -21.32 36.56
N TYR A 221 7.94 -22.61 36.51
CA TYR A 221 7.72 -23.41 35.31
C TYR A 221 7.29 -24.86 35.56
N SER A 222 6.54 -25.39 34.60
CA SER A 222 6.10 -26.78 34.52
C SER A 222 6.57 -27.42 33.21
N ASP A 223 7.31 -28.52 33.31
CA ASP A 223 7.94 -29.26 32.22
C ASP A 223 7.57 -30.76 32.22
N ASN A 224 6.49 -31.12 32.91
CA ASN A 224 6.13 -32.51 33.17
C ASN A 224 5.05 -33.07 32.20
N GLY A 225 4.58 -32.27 31.24
CA GLY A 225 3.51 -32.64 30.31
C GLY A 225 2.14 -32.75 30.96
N THR A 226 1.88 -32.01 32.04
CA THR A 226 0.55 -31.92 32.66
C THR A 226 -0.10 -30.59 32.35
N ASP A 227 -1.42 -30.61 32.15
CA ASP A 227 -2.25 -29.43 31.96
C ASP A 227 -2.33 -28.67 33.29
N PRO A 228 -1.80 -27.44 33.39
CA PRO A 228 -1.84 -26.62 34.59
C PRO A 228 -3.22 -26.48 35.22
N SER A 229 -4.25 -26.34 34.38
CA SER A 229 -5.64 -26.12 34.83
C SER A 229 -6.43 -27.42 34.95
N GLY A 230 -5.88 -28.55 34.47
CA GLY A 230 -6.47 -29.89 34.55
C GLY A 230 -7.72 -30.11 33.70
N ASN A 231 -8.21 -29.10 32.98
CA ASN A 231 -9.47 -29.12 32.24
C ASN A 231 -9.39 -28.42 30.86
N GLY A 232 -8.20 -28.04 30.41
CA GLY A 232 -7.94 -27.33 29.16
C GLY A 232 -8.26 -25.83 29.18
N SER A 233 -8.68 -25.27 30.32
CA SER A 233 -8.89 -23.82 30.46
C SER A 233 -7.57 -23.06 30.64
N LEU A 234 -7.58 -21.76 30.37
CA LEU A 234 -6.41 -20.88 30.53
C LEU A 234 -6.29 -20.29 31.95
N SER A 235 -6.93 -20.87 32.96
CA SER A 235 -6.93 -20.30 34.32
C SER A 235 -5.53 -20.11 34.92
N TRP A 236 -4.56 -20.91 34.47
CA TRP A 236 -3.15 -20.82 34.86
C TRP A 236 -2.43 -19.54 34.41
N THR A 237 -3.03 -18.79 33.47
CA THR A 237 -2.47 -17.54 32.95
C THR A 237 -2.90 -16.31 33.76
N THR A 238 -3.80 -16.49 34.72
CA THR A 238 -4.34 -15.42 35.57
C THR A 238 -3.55 -15.25 36.86
N ALA A 239 -3.67 -14.12 37.54
CA ALA A 239 -2.97 -13.86 38.82
C ALA A 239 -3.37 -14.84 39.94
N ASP A 240 -4.63 -15.30 39.95
CA ASP A 240 -5.16 -16.16 41.03
C ASP A 240 -4.66 -17.63 40.97
N PHE A 241 -3.85 -18.01 39.98
CA PHE A 241 -3.35 -19.38 39.87
C PHE A 241 -2.24 -19.67 40.89
N ASP A 242 -2.40 -20.77 41.62
CA ASP A 242 -1.39 -21.28 42.57
C ASP A 242 -0.37 -22.18 41.85
N ASP A 243 0.81 -21.62 41.57
CA ASP A 243 1.94 -22.34 40.99
C ASP A 243 3.01 -22.72 42.03
N ALA A 244 2.70 -22.72 43.34
CA ALA A 244 3.68 -23.03 44.38
C ALA A 244 4.29 -24.44 44.27
N ALA A 245 3.64 -25.34 43.52
CA ALA A 245 4.14 -26.68 43.21
C ALA A 245 5.08 -26.74 42.00
N TRP A 246 5.25 -25.65 41.25
CA TRP A 246 6.07 -25.58 40.04
C TRP A 246 7.55 -25.45 40.39
N LYS A 247 8.40 -25.75 39.41
CA LYS A 247 9.85 -25.55 39.53
C LYS A 247 10.15 -24.06 39.37
N SER A 248 11.31 -23.60 39.85
CA SER A 248 11.76 -22.21 39.65
C SER A 248 13.23 -22.18 39.24
N ALA A 249 13.55 -21.41 38.20
CA ALA A 249 14.92 -21.23 37.70
C ALA A 249 15.08 -19.90 36.93
N VAL A 250 16.33 -19.53 36.65
CA VAL A 250 16.71 -18.29 35.93
C VAL A 250 17.38 -18.61 34.59
N GLY A 251 17.40 -17.64 33.66
CA GLY A 251 18.03 -17.76 32.35
C GLY A 251 17.19 -18.50 31.32
N SER A 252 17.82 -18.81 30.18
CA SER A 252 17.18 -19.55 29.11
C SER A 252 16.87 -20.99 29.52
N PHE A 253 15.77 -21.52 29.00
CA PHE A 253 15.28 -22.87 29.21
C PHE A 253 15.40 -23.65 27.92
N GLY A 254 15.79 -24.92 27.99
CA GLY A 254 15.82 -25.74 26.80
C GLY A 254 16.39 -27.12 27.01
N SER A 255 16.28 -27.93 25.96
CA SER A 255 16.75 -29.30 25.95
C SER A 255 16.87 -29.79 24.53
N LYS A 256 17.96 -30.47 24.17
CA LYS A 256 18.11 -31.26 22.95
C LYS A 256 18.47 -32.67 23.32
N ARG A 257 17.49 -33.59 23.26
CA ARG A 257 17.67 -34.99 23.69
C ARG A 257 18.21 -35.12 25.12
N GLY A 258 17.80 -34.20 26.00
CA GLY A 258 18.24 -34.17 27.40
C GLY A 258 19.58 -33.48 27.66
N ALA A 259 20.16 -32.79 26.68
CA ALA A 259 21.33 -31.92 26.85
C ALA A 259 20.95 -30.44 26.70
N ALA A 260 21.70 -29.54 27.33
CA ALA A 260 21.38 -28.11 27.33
C ALA A 260 21.85 -27.36 26.06
N ASP A 261 22.77 -27.94 25.29
CA ASP A 261 23.29 -27.35 24.05
C ASP A 261 22.45 -27.82 22.86
N LEU A 262 21.83 -26.87 22.15
CA LEU A 262 20.98 -27.14 20.99
C LEU A 262 21.76 -27.11 19.66
N GLY A 263 23.00 -26.58 19.67
CA GLY A 263 23.73 -26.19 18.46
C GLY A 263 23.48 -24.73 18.08
N GLY A 264 24.12 -24.26 17.00
CA GLY A 264 23.89 -22.91 16.46
C GLY A 264 24.30 -21.73 17.36
N GLY A 265 24.91 -21.98 18.52
CA GLY A 265 25.20 -20.96 19.54
C GLY A 265 24.15 -20.85 20.65
N PHE A 266 23.11 -21.69 20.63
CA PHE A 266 22.05 -21.72 21.63
C PHE A 266 22.34 -22.78 22.70
N THR A 267 22.78 -22.32 23.88
CA THR A 267 22.95 -23.18 25.06
C THR A 267 22.02 -22.71 26.17
N ALA A 268 21.07 -23.54 26.55
CA ALA A 268 20.14 -23.27 27.63
C ALA A 268 20.87 -23.22 28.98
N LYS A 269 20.53 -22.23 29.81
CA LYS A 269 21.04 -22.13 31.19
C LYS A 269 20.34 -23.13 32.11
N THR A 270 19.06 -23.36 31.88
CA THR A 270 18.21 -24.28 32.61
C THR A 270 17.79 -25.44 31.71
N LEU A 271 18.24 -26.64 32.07
CA LEU A 271 17.84 -27.86 31.38
C LEU A 271 16.41 -28.27 31.79
N ILE A 272 15.52 -28.40 30.81
CA ILE A 272 14.13 -28.85 31.02
C ILE A 272 13.92 -30.30 30.57
N GLN A 273 12.91 -30.95 31.14
CA GLN A 273 12.56 -32.33 30.82
C GLN A 273 12.00 -32.44 29.39
N TYR A 274 12.75 -33.04 28.47
CA TYR A 274 12.32 -33.13 27.07
C TYR A 274 11.30 -34.26 26.80
N ALA A 275 11.35 -35.36 27.58
CA ALA A 275 10.54 -36.55 27.36
C ALA A 275 9.54 -36.79 28.49
N LYS A 276 8.34 -37.27 28.16
CA LYS A 276 7.33 -37.64 29.15
C LYS A 276 7.81 -38.83 29.99
N THR A 277 7.46 -38.82 31.27
CA THR A 277 7.87 -39.89 32.19
C THR A 277 7.32 -41.25 31.72
N GLY A 278 8.22 -42.18 31.39
CA GLY A 278 7.86 -43.53 30.93
C GLY A 278 7.42 -43.64 29.47
N SER A 279 7.58 -42.59 28.66
CA SER A 279 7.34 -42.60 27.21
C SER A 279 8.60 -42.19 26.44
N THR A 280 8.63 -42.53 25.14
CA THR A 280 9.60 -41.97 24.18
C THR A 280 9.12 -40.65 23.57
N ASP A 281 7.85 -40.30 23.76
CA ASP A 281 7.29 -39.06 23.25
C ASP A 281 7.78 -37.86 24.07
N THR A 282 8.02 -36.76 23.37
CA THR A 282 8.41 -35.50 24.01
C THR A 282 7.24 -34.80 24.69
N VAL A 283 7.57 -33.96 25.67
CA VAL A 283 6.60 -33.09 26.35
C VAL A 283 6.06 -32.10 25.31
N GLU A 284 4.75 -32.03 25.17
CA GLU A 284 4.10 -31.23 24.12
C GLU A 284 4.17 -29.74 24.39
N THR A 285 3.99 -29.37 25.65
CA THR A 285 3.86 -27.98 26.06
C THR A 285 4.51 -27.77 27.42
N TYR A 286 5.28 -26.70 27.52
CA TYR A 286 5.93 -26.22 28.73
C TYR A 286 5.28 -24.90 29.14
N HIS A 287 5.11 -24.69 30.44
CA HIS A 287 4.39 -23.53 30.96
C HIS A 287 5.30 -22.73 31.88
N PHE A 288 5.30 -21.42 31.74
CA PHE A 288 6.13 -20.50 32.51
C PHE A 288 5.28 -19.35 33.05
N ARG A 289 5.57 -18.89 34.25
CA ARG A 289 4.94 -17.73 34.89
C ARG A 289 5.99 -16.85 35.57
N ASN A 290 5.76 -15.54 35.51
CA ASN A 290 6.50 -14.52 36.25
C ASN A 290 5.55 -13.37 36.60
N GLU A 291 5.93 -12.58 37.60
CA GLU A 291 5.21 -11.42 38.07
C GLU A 291 6.11 -10.19 37.95
N PHE A 292 5.54 -9.05 37.57
CA PHE A 292 6.22 -7.77 37.53
C PHE A 292 5.29 -6.65 37.98
N GLU A 293 5.84 -5.63 38.63
CA GLU A 293 5.06 -4.48 39.09
C GLU A 293 5.18 -3.33 38.10
N VAL A 294 4.04 -2.68 37.81
CA VAL A 294 3.98 -1.41 37.08
C VAL A 294 3.23 -0.41 37.94
N SER A 295 3.87 0.68 38.35
CA SER A 295 3.21 1.69 39.18
C SER A 295 2.09 2.40 38.38
N ALA A 296 1.13 3.04 39.08
CA ALA A 296 0.14 3.90 38.41
C ALA A 296 0.78 5.11 37.70
N GLY A 297 1.91 5.61 38.22
CA GLY A 297 2.68 6.69 37.62
C GLY A 297 3.48 6.24 36.41
N GLU A 298 4.01 5.02 36.43
CA GLU A 298 4.67 4.40 35.27
C GLU A 298 3.68 4.07 34.16
N LEU A 299 2.54 3.46 34.50
CA LEU A 299 1.48 3.08 33.55
C LEU A 299 0.91 4.30 32.82
N ALA A 300 0.82 5.45 33.50
CA ALA A 300 0.37 6.70 32.89
C ALA A 300 1.37 7.31 31.87
N GLN A 301 2.60 6.79 31.79
CA GLN A 301 3.67 7.31 30.94
C GLN A 301 3.98 6.41 29.73
N ILE A 302 3.34 5.25 29.58
CA ILE A 302 3.66 4.26 28.55
C ILE A 302 2.43 3.95 27.69
N ASP A 303 2.65 3.68 26.41
CA ASP A 303 1.62 3.14 25.50
C ASP A 303 1.60 1.61 25.54
N ALA A 304 2.76 0.99 25.76
CA ALA A 304 2.92 -0.45 25.78
C ALA A 304 4.19 -0.88 26.54
N LEU A 305 4.35 -2.19 26.75
CA LEU A 305 5.63 -2.82 27.06
C LEU A 305 6.10 -3.68 25.89
N LYS A 306 7.30 -3.43 25.38
CA LYS A 306 7.91 -4.21 24.31
C LYS A 306 8.72 -5.37 24.86
N ALA A 307 8.31 -6.57 24.51
CA ALA A 307 8.98 -7.81 24.87
C ALA A 307 9.89 -8.31 23.75
N THR A 308 11.00 -8.95 24.13
CA THR A 308 11.84 -9.73 23.20
C THR A 308 11.95 -11.16 23.70
N VAL A 309 11.55 -12.12 22.87
CA VAL A 309 11.55 -13.55 23.19
C VAL A 309 12.29 -14.32 22.12
N THR A 310 13.16 -15.23 22.54
CA THR A 310 13.76 -16.24 21.66
C THR A 310 13.14 -17.58 22.00
N TYR A 311 12.63 -18.27 21.00
CA TYR A 311 11.93 -19.54 21.19
C TYR A 311 12.28 -20.52 20.07
N ASP A 312 12.09 -21.80 20.36
CA ASP A 312 12.12 -22.87 19.36
C ASP A 312 10.71 -23.43 19.18
N ASP A 313 10.41 -23.88 17.96
CA ASP A 313 9.09 -24.35 17.51
C ASP A 313 7.95 -23.31 17.56
N ALA A 314 7.25 -23.15 18.69
CA ALA A 314 6.11 -22.23 18.82
C ALA A 314 5.87 -21.73 20.25
N VAL A 315 5.28 -20.54 20.38
CA VAL A 315 5.02 -19.91 21.69
C VAL A 315 3.70 -19.13 21.70
N ARG A 316 3.04 -19.09 22.87
CA ARG A 316 1.97 -18.15 23.21
C ARG A 316 2.29 -17.41 24.48
N VAL A 317 1.98 -16.11 24.52
CA VAL A 317 2.20 -15.25 25.68
C VAL A 317 0.87 -14.66 26.13
N TYR A 318 0.67 -14.66 27.43
CA TYR A 318 -0.50 -14.12 28.10
C TYR A 318 -0.06 -13.12 29.17
N VAL A 319 -0.83 -12.06 29.35
CA VAL A 319 -0.68 -11.11 30.45
C VAL A 319 -2.03 -10.98 31.15
N ASN A 320 -2.05 -11.17 32.46
CA ASN A 320 -3.26 -11.09 33.29
C ASN A 320 -4.44 -11.96 32.78
N GLY A 321 -4.14 -13.07 32.10
CA GLY A 321 -5.13 -13.97 31.51
C GLY A 321 -5.49 -13.71 30.04
N GLU A 322 -5.06 -12.59 29.47
CA GLU A 322 -5.32 -12.21 28.08
C GLU A 322 -4.16 -12.62 27.16
N LYS A 323 -4.47 -13.18 25.97
CA LYS A 323 -3.44 -13.53 24.99
C LYS A 323 -2.93 -12.25 24.30
N VAL A 324 -1.66 -11.93 24.49
CA VAL A 324 -1.00 -10.73 23.93
C VAL A 324 -0.08 -11.05 22.74
N ALA A 325 0.39 -12.29 22.61
CA ALA A 325 1.20 -12.71 21.46
C ALA A 325 1.12 -14.21 21.19
N GLY A 326 1.43 -14.59 19.95
CA GLY A 326 1.60 -15.97 19.51
C GLY A 326 2.49 -16.04 18.28
N PHE A 327 3.40 -17.00 18.24
CA PHE A 327 4.27 -17.22 17.08
C PHE A 327 4.32 -18.71 16.74
N ALA A 328 4.12 -19.02 15.46
CA ALA A 328 3.97 -20.39 14.93
C ALA A 328 2.89 -21.23 15.67
N ASP A 329 1.87 -20.57 16.21
CA ASP A 329 0.85 -21.17 17.09
C ASP A 329 -0.46 -21.54 16.37
N ASP A 330 -0.47 -21.56 15.03
CA ASP A 330 -1.66 -21.87 14.23
C ASP A 330 -2.28 -23.21 14.61
N ARG A 331 -1.44 -24.22 14.88
CA ARG A 331 -1.89 -25.57 15.29
C ARG A 331 -2.51 -25.62 16.69
N VAL A 332 -2.36 -24.56 17.48
CA VAL A 332 -3.04 -24.44 18.77
C VAL A 332 -4.48 -23.97 18.58
N ASN A 333 -4.78 -23.23 17.49
CA ASN A 333 -6.14 -22.81 17.18
C ASN A 333 -7.02 -24.03 16.87
N GLY A 334 -8.08 -24.22 17.65
CA GLY A 334 -8.99 -25.36 17.51
C GLY A 334 -8.51 -26.66 18.14
N ALA A 335 -7.36 -26.67 18.84
CA ALA A 335 -6.93 -27.82 19.62
C ALA A 335 -7.93 -28.13 20.75
N ALA A 336 -8.20 -29.41 20.99
CA ALA A 336 -9.11 -29.86 22.05
C ALA A 336 -8.60 -29.49 23.46
N ASN A 337 -7.28 -29.43 23.63
CA ASN A 337 -6.63 -28.88 24.81
C ASN A 337 -5.48 -27.96 24.37
N GLN A 338 -5.64 -26.66 24.56
CA GLN A 338 -4.65 -25.67 24.14
C GLN A 338 -3.44 -25.60 25.09
N ASN A 339 -3.54 -26.17 26.30
CA ASN A 339 -2.43 -26.29 27.25
C ASN A 339 -1.55 -27.52 27.00
N LEU A 340 -2.02 -28.49 26.20
CA LEU A 340 -1.29 -29.72 25.90
C LEU A 340 -1.49 -30.13 24.44
N THR A 341 -0.69 -29.56 23.56
CA THR A 341 -0.68 -29.89 22.13
C THR A 341 0.70 -29.65 21.53
N TYR A 342 0.97 -30.24 20.36
CA TYR A 342 2.16 -29.93 19.58
C TYR A 342 1.86 -28.80 18.58
N ALA A 343 2.77 -27.84 18.45
CA ALA A 343 2.67 -26.70 17.53
C ALA A 343 4.08 -26.22 17.12
N GLY A 344 4.19 -25.57 15.96
CA GLY A 344 5.46 -25.23 15.32
C GLY A 344 5.43 -25.50 13.81
N ASN A 345 6.50 -25.14 13.12
CA ASN A 345 6.64 -25.27 11.65
C ASN A 345 7.84 -26.13 11.23
N SER A 346 8.32 -27.01 12.12
CA SER A 346 9.58 -27.76 11.92
C SER A 346 10.75 -26.85 11.52
N GLY A 347 10.93 -25.76 12.28
CA GLY A 347 12.03 -24.82 12.11
C GLY A 347 13.41 -25.43 12.39
N GLY A 348 14.46 -24.70 12.03
CA GLY A 348 15.84 -25.08 12.30
C GLY A 348 16.29 -24.63 13.68
N ASP A 349 17.12 -23.58 13.73
CA ASP A 349 17.59 -23.00 15.00
C ASP A 349 16.50 -22.11 15.64
N PRO A 350 16.54 -21.89 16.98
CA PRO A 350 15.66 -20.95 17.67
C PRO A 350 15.62 -19.56 17.02
N VAL A 351 14.45 -18.92 17.03
CA VAL A 351 14.22 -17.61 16.43
C VAL A 351 13.90 -16.56 17.49
N THR A 352 14.35 -15.33 17.25
CA THR A 352 14.03 -14.18 18.10
C THR A 352 12.88 -13.38 17.49
N SER A 353 11.90 -13.03 18.30
CA SER A 353 10.77 -12.19 17.92
C SER A 353 10.50 -11.14 19.01
N SER A 354 9.84 -10.06 18.62
CA SER A 354 9.37 -9.04 19.54
C SER A 354 7.86 -8.85 19.41
N PHE A 355 7.22 -8.44 20.50
CA PHE A 355 5.80 -8.10 20.54
C PHE A 355 5.58 -6.99 21.57
N GLU A 356 4.43 -6.32 21.49
CA GLU A 356 4.04 -5.27 22.42
C GLU A 356 2.83 -5.71 23.25
N ILE A 357 2.86 -5.40 24.53
CA ILE A 357 1.73 -5.56 25.46
C ILE A 357 1.13 -4.17 25.62
N PRO A 358 -0.08 -3.92 25.10
CA PRO A 358 -0.68 -2.60 25.17
C PRO A 358 -0.98 -2.23 26.63
N ALA A 359 -0.96 -0.93 26.96
CA ALA A 359 -1.17 -0.45 28.32
C ALA A 359 -2.53 -0.84 28.91
N ASP A 360 -3.55 -1.11 28.09
CA ASP A 360 -4.88 -1.57 28.52
C ASP A 360 -4.92 -3.05 28.95
N ALA A 361 -3.94 -3.86 28.55
CA ALA A 361 -3.73 -5.22 29.05
C ALA A 361 -2.98 -5.25 30.40
N LEU A 362 -2.45 -4.09 30.83
CA LEU A 362 -1.73 -3.92 32.10
C LEU A 362 -2.62 -3.31 33.17
N GLN A 363 -2.22 -3.50 34.42
CA GLN A 363 -2.83 -2.84 35.56
C GLN A 363 -1.77 -2.20 36.46
N ALA A 364 -2.15 -1.14 37.17
CA ALA A 364 -1.31 -0.57 38.20
C ALA A 364 -1.14 -1.57 39.36
N GLY A 365 0.10 -1.78 39.79
CA GLY A 365 0.51 -2.81 40.74
C GLY A 365 1.05 -4.05 40.03
N GLU A 366 0.77 -5.21 40.59
CA GLU A 366 1.28 -6.50 40.12
C GLU A 366 0.59 -6.95 38.83
N ASN A 367 1.38 -7.45 37.89
CA ASN A 367 0.95 -8.04 36.62
C ASN A 367 1.55 -9.44 36.49
N THR A 368 0.77 -10.40 35.98
CA THR A 368 1.24 -11.76 35.70
C THR A 368 1.52 -11.91 34.21
N ILE A 369 2.73 -12.36 33.86
CA ILE A 369 3.05 -12.83 32.50
C ILE A 369 3.16 -14.37 32.50
N ALA A 370 2.51 -15.00 31.54
CA ALA A 370 2.47 -16.45 31.39
C ALA A 370 2.82 -16.86 29.97
N ILE A 371 3.66 -17.88 29.80
CA ILE A 371 4.16 -18.34 28.50
C ILE A 371 3.89 -19.83 28.35
N ALA A 372 3.25 -20.21 27.24
CA ALA A 372 3.16 -21.59 26.79
C ALA A 372 4.12 -21.79 25.61
N LEU A 373 5.11 -22.66 25.80
CA LEU A 373 6.10 -23.03 24.80
C LEU A 373 5.76 -24.43 24.28
N TYR A 374 5.62 -24.57 22.96
CA TYR A 374 5.11 -25.79 22.32
C TYR A 374 6.21 -26.47 21.52
N GLN A 375 6.32 -27.79 21.64
CA GLN A 375 7.12 -28.60 20.72
C GLN A 375 6.37 -28.87 19.42
N ASP A 376 7.11 -29.00 18.32
CA ASP A 376 6.53 -29.20 16.98
C ASP A 376 5.80 -30.55 16.83
N ARG A 377 6.32 -31.61 17.43
CA ARG A 377 5.78 -32.98 17.34
C ARG A 377 6.39 -33.92 18.37
N ALA A 378 5.77 -35.07 18.57
CA ALA A 378 6.17 -36.09 19.55
C ALA A 378 7.61 -36.62 19.43
N THR A 379 8.23 -36.47 18.27
CA THR A 379 9.61 -36.90 18.01
C THR A 379 10.60 -35.75 17.89
N SER A 380 10.14 -34.49 17.96
CA SER A 380 11.02 -33.32 18.05
C SER A 380 11.69 -33.32 19.41
N SER A 381 12.98 -32.98 19.47
CA SER A 381 13.79 -33.23 20.67
C SER A 381 14.52 -32.01 21.21
N ASP A 382 14.57 -30.95 20.41
CA ASP A 382 15.04 -29.61 20.70
C ASP A 382 13.88 -28.71 21.08
N ILE A 383 14.08 -27.93 22.13
CA ILE A 383 13.17 -26.87 22.56
C ILE A 383 13.96 -25.78 23.28
N TYR A 384 13.57 -24.52 23.10
CA TYR A 384 14.25 -23.37 23.69
C TYR A 384 13.26 -22.26 24.05
N LEU A 385 13.53 -21.56 25.16
CA LEU A 385 12.88 -20.31 25.53
C LEU A 385 13.88 -19.40 26.25
N ASP A 386 13.97 -18.15 25.83
CA ASP A 386 14.68 -17.08 26.54
C ASP A 386 13.87 -15.79 26.43
N PHE A 387 13.53 -15.21 27.58
CA PHE A 387 12.80 -13.96 27.66
C PHE A 387 13.78 -12.83 27.99
N ALA A 388 14.21 -12.09 26.96
CA ALA A 388 15.37 -11.22 27.04
C ALA A 388 15.08 -9.86 27.69
N SER A 389 13.91 -9.26 27.40
CA SER A 389 13.54 -7.93 27.87
C SER A 389 12.03 -7.70 27.89
N LEU A 390 11.57 -6.81 28.77
CA LEU A 390 10.23 -6.23 28.82
C LEU A 390 10.36 -4.72 29.06
N ALA A 391 10.63 -3.95 28.02
CA ALA A 391 10.97 -2.53 28.13
C ALA A 391 9.74 -1.62 27.92
N PRO A 392 9.63 -0.46 28.60
CA PRO A 392 8.56 0.50 28.36
C PRO A 392 8.64 1.11 26.96
N VAL A 393 7.47 1.27 26.32
CA VAL A 393 7.28 2.03 25.07
C VAL A 393 6.57 3.32 25.43
N LEU A 394 7.25 4.43 25.17
CA LEU A 394 6.75 5.76 25.45
C LEU A 394 5.77 6.20 24.36
N PRO A 395 4.73 7.00 24.70
CA PRO A 395 3.86 7.56 23.71
C PRO A 395 4.63 8.45 22.75
N THR A 396 4.45 8.19 21.47
CA THR A 396 4.98 9.04 20.41
C THR A 396 3.99 10.17 20.20
N PRO A 397 4.41 11.44 20.24
CA PRO A 397 3.50 12.52 19.98
C PRO A 397 2.93 12.37 18.57
N GLU A 398 1.59 12.35 18.48
CA GLU A 398 0.87 12.38 17.22
C GLU A 398 1.48 13.44 16.30
N PRO A 399 1.85 13.08 15.05
CA PRO A 399 2.51 14.02 14.19
C PRO A 399 1.55 15.17 13.87
N THR A 400 2.10 16.38 13.91
CA THR A 400 1.36 17.62 13.64
C THR A 400 0.90 17.73 12.20
N GLU A 401 1.63 17.08 11.29
CA GLU A 401 1.32 16.93 9.88
C GLU A 401 1.54 15.47 9.48
N ALA A 402 0.70 14.95 8.60
CA ALA A 402 0.84 13.64 8.01
C ALA A 402 2.04 13.62 7.06
N LYS A 403 2.90 12.62 7.20
CA LYS A 403 3.83 12.25 6.13
C LYS A 403 3.07 11.45 5.08
N ILE A 404 2.88 12.06 3.91
CA ILE A 404 2.39 11.37 2.71
C ILE A 404 3.59 10.78 1.96
N SER A 405 3.53 9.49 1.65
CA SER A 405 4.54 8.79 0.83
C SER A 405 3.88 7.97 -0.28
N ASP A 406 4.73 7.43 -1.17
CA ASP A 406 4.35 6.40 -2.14
C ASP A 406 3.19 6.77 -3.07
N LEU A 407 2.98 8.07 -3.26
CA LEU A 407 1.94 8.58 -4.15
C LEU A 407 2.26 8.21 -5.61
N VAL A 408 1.36 7.45 -6.23
CA VAL A 408 1.44 7.04 -7.63
C VAL A 408 0.18 7.45 -8.38
N LEU A 409 0.36 7.90 -9.63
CA LEU A 409 -0.71 8.15 -10.60
C LEU A 409 -0.86 6.90 -11.47
N GLY A 410 -1.96 6.15 -11.30
CA GLY A 410 -2.26 4.97 -12.08
C GLY A 410 -3.19 5.23 -13.26
N VAL A 411 -3.28 4.26 -14.17
CA VAL A 411 -4.23 4.26 -15.28
C VAL A 411 -5.68 4.13 -14.77
N GLY A 412 -6.61 4.89 -15.35
CA GLY A 412 -8.05 4.73 -15.09
C GLY A 412 -8.70 3.69 -16.00
N ALA A 413 -10.01 3.45 -15.84
CA ALA A 413 -10.72 2.51 -16.71
C ALA A 413 -10.85 3.03 -18.16
N THR A 414 -10.77 4.35 -18.33
CA THR A 414 -10.84 5.08 -19.60
C THR A 414 -9.83 6.24 -19.60
N GLU A 415 -9.65 6.90 -20.74
CA GLU A 415 -8.75 8.05 -20.91
C GLU A 415 -9.20 9.26 -20.06
N ALA A 416 -10.50 9.32 -19.74
CA ALA A 416 -11.12 10.34 -18.91
C ALA A 416 -10.95 10.08 -17.39
N GLU A 417 -10.21 9.04 -17.01
CA GLU A 417 -9.98 8.64 -15.63
C GLU A 417 -8.49 8.45 -15.30
N ARG A 418 -8.10 8.71 -14.06
CA ARG A 418 -6.81 8.32 -13.47
C ARG A 418 -7.03 7.77 -12.07
N THR A 419 -6.20 6.85 -11.63
CA THR A 419 -6.21 6.39 -10.24
C THR A 419 -5.08 7.01 -9.44
N LEU A 420 -5.27 7.13 -8.14
CA LEU A 420 -4.25 7.49 -7.17
C LEU A 420 -4.20 6.40 -6.11
N ALA A 421 -2.99 6.10 -5.64
CA ALA A 421 -2.73 5.36 -4.41
C ALA A 421 -1.62 6.10 -3.64
N TRP A 422 -1.73 6.19 -2.32
CA TRP A 422 -0.69 6.78 -1.46
C TRP A 422 -0.74 6.21 -0.04
N TYR A 423 0.37 6.37 0.68
CA TYR A 423 0.48 6.06 2.09
C TYR A 423 0.44 7.30 2.97
N SER A 424 -0.04 7.13 4.19
CA SER A 424 0.02 8.12 5.26
C SER A 424 0.46 7.45 6.56
N ASP A 425 1.29 8.15 7.33
CA ASP A 425 1.71 7.74 8.68
C ASP A 425 0.63 7.90 9.76
N VAL A 426 -0.53 8.46 9.43
CA VAL A 426 -1.66 8.67 10.34
C VAL A 426 -2.98 8.23 9.72
N ASP A 427 -3.87 7.67 10.56
CA ASP A 427 -5.18 7.20 10.12
C ASP A 427 -6.26 8.27 10.24
N VAL A 428 -6.10 9.36 9.49
CA VAL A 428 -7.15 10.38 9.34
C VAL A 428 -7.82 10.26 7.98
N ALA A 429 -9.06 10.77 7.88
CA ALA A 429 -9.72 10.89 6.60
C ALA A 429 -8.92 11.84 5.69
N GLN A 430 -8.59 11.37 4.49
CA GLN A 430 -7.83 12.12 3.49
C GLN A 430 -8.56 12.03 2.15
N VAL A 431 -8.32 13.00 1.29
CA VAL A 431 -8.96 13.15 -0.02
C VAL A 431 -7.93 13.57 -1.06
N ALA A 432 -8.26 13.40 -2.33
CA ALA A 432 -7.54 14.05 -3.41
C ALA A 432 -8.21 15.38 -3.78
N GLN A 433 -7.41 16.40 -4.09
CA GLN A 433 -7.87 17.64 -4.71
C GLN A 433 -7.39 17.72 -6.15
N LEU A 434 -8.28 18.16 -7.05
CA LEU A 434 -8.01 18.26 -8.48
C LEU A 434 -8.52 19.59 -9.03
N ALA A 435 -7.68 20.29 -9.80
CA ALA A 435 -8.04 21.49 -10.54
C ALA A 435 -7.30 21.53 -11.87
N LYS A 436 -7.75 22.38 -12.81
CA LYS A 436 -6.91 22.70 -13.98
C LYS A 436 -5.64 23.36 -13.48
N ALA A 437 -4.48 22.97 -14.01
CA ALA A 437 -3.20 23.45 -13.54
C ALA A 437 -3.10 24.99 -13.62
N SER A 438 -3.71 25.59 -14.65
CA SER A 438 -3.79 27.05 -14.84
C SER A 438 -4.50 27.81 -13.71
N ASP A 439 -5.35 27.13 -12.94
CA ASP A 439 -6.14 27.73 -11.87
C ASP A 439 -5.45 27.64 -10.50
N VAL A 440 -4.36 26.87 -10.40
CA VAL A 440 -3.54 26.73 -9.19
C VAL A 440 -2.43 27.79 -9.24
N VAL A 441 -2.40 28.69 -8.26
CA VAL A 441 -1.45 29.81 -8.20
C VAL A 441 -0.63 29.68 -6.93
N ASP A 442 0.70 29.68 -7.06
CA ASP A 442 1.64 29.53 -5.93
C ASP A 442 1.34 28.31 -5.04
N GLY A 443 0.89 27.19 -5.66
CA GLY A 443 0.52 25.95 -4.97
C GLY A 443 -0.86 25.97 -4.29
N ALA A 444 -1.58 27.09 -4.31
CA ALA A 444 -2.91 27.21 -3.72
C ALA A 444 -4.01 26.77 -4.70
N PHE A 445 -4.79 25.77 -4.30
CA PHE A 445 -5.95 25.29 -5.06
C PHE A 445 -7.12 26.30 -4.99
N PRO A 446 -7.85 26.52 -6.10
CA PRO A 446 -9.01 27.40 -6.10
C PRO A 446 -10.18 26.79 -5.31
N ALA A 447 -11.12 27.62 -4.86
CA ALA A 447 -12.34 27.15 -4.21
C ALA A 447 -13.24 26.27 -5.10
N SER A 448 -13.02 26.30 -6.42
CA SER A 448 -13.67 25.43 -7.41
C SER A 448 -12.93 24.12 -7.66
N ALA A 449 -11.81 23.87 -6.98
CA ALA A 449 -11.14 22.59 -7.04
C ALA A 449 -12.11 21.47 -6.63
N ARG A 450 -12.04 20.35 -7.33
CA ARG A 450 -12.81 19.16 -7.01
C ARG A 450 -12.14 18.46 -5.85
N THR A 451 -12.94 18.08 -4.87
CA THR A 451 -12.53 17.14 -3.81
C THR A 451 -13.02 15.75 -4.21
N ILE A 452 -12.11 14.78 -4.21
CA ILE A 452 -12.37 13.38 -4.55
C ILE A 452 -12.11 12.55 -3.29
N GLU A 453 -13.16 11.89 -2.82
CA GLU A 453 -13.09 10.99 -1.66
C GLU A 453 -12.29 9.73 -1.97
N THR A 454 -11.65 9.17 -0.95
CA THR A 454 -10.96 7.88 -1.08
C THR A 454 -11.94 6.74 -1.29
N THR A 455 -11.66 5.87 -2.26
CA THR A 455 -12.45 4.69 -2.62
C THR A 455 -12.05 3.44 -1.85
N LYS A 456 -10.77 3.33 -1.46
CA LYS A 456 -10.21 2.23 -0.64
C LYS A 456 -9.29 2.83 0.43
N THR A 457 -9.28 2.25 1.62
CA THR A 457 -8.45 2.67 2.75
C THR A 457 -8.24 1.50 3.70
N GLY A 458 -7.09 1.46 4.38
CA GLY A 458 -6.80 0.50 5.43
C GLY A 458 -5.37 0.62 5.96
N GLY A 459 -5.03 -0.18 6.96
CA GLY A 459 -3.65 -0.33 7.41
C GLY A 459 -2.79 -1.08 6.38
N THR A 460 -1.51 -0.74 6.30
CA THR A 460 -0.53 -1.41 5.45
C THR A 460 0.09 -2.61 6.17
N THR A 461 0.84 -3.45 5.45
CA THR A 461 1.60 -4.53 6.10
C THR A 461 2.77 -4.05 6.97
N SER A 462 3.12 -2.77 6.89
CA SER A 462 4.25 -2.13 7.56
C SER A 462 3.85 -1.16 8.68
N GLY A 463 2.55 -0.89 8.85
CA GLY A 463 2.00 -0.12 9.97
C GLY A 463 1.52 1.29 9.64
N GLU A 464 1.77 1.78 8.42
CA GLU A 464 1.15 2.98 7.85
C GLU A 464 -0.31 2.70 7.40
N PHE A 465 -0.92 3.68 6.72
CA PHE A 465 -2.27 3.58 6.20
C PHE A 465 -2.31 3.94 4.71
N PHE A 466 -2.82 3.04 3.87
CA PHE A 466 -2.97 3.29 2.44
C PHE A 466 -4.31 3.96 2.12
N ARG A 467 -4.36 4.64 0.98
CA ARG A 467 -5.52 5.37 0.46
C ARG A 467 -5.53 5.30 -1.06
N ASP A 468 -6.70 5.01 -1.61
CA ASP A 468 -6.93 4.99 -3.05
C ASP A 468 -7.99 6.02 -3.41
N ALA A 469 -7.85 6.69 -4.55
CA ALA A 469 -8.88 7.55 -5.12
C ALA A 469 -8.93 7.43 -6.65
N THR A 470 -10.10 7.71 -7.25
CA THR A 470 -10.26 7.74 -8.71
C THR A 470 -10.63 9.15 -9.17
N LEU A 471 -9.76 9.74 -9.99
CA LEU A 471 -9.99 11.01 -10.64
C LEU A 471 -10.81 10.76 -11.92
N ASP A 472 -12.08 11.14 -11.93
CA ASP A 472 -12.97 10.95 -13.08
C ASP A 472 -13.29 12.24 -13.83
N GLY A 473 -14.04 12.15 -14.94
CA GLY A 473 -14.58 13.31 -15.66
C GLY A 473 -13.51 14.24 -16.20
N LEU A 474 -12.33 13.71 -16.51
CA LEU A 474 -11.23 14.48 -17.08
C LEU A 474 -11.59 14.89 -18.52
N GLN A 475 -11.11 16.07 -18.91
CA GLN A 475 -11.26 16.62 -20.25
C GLN A 475 -10.03 16.30 -21.08
N GLU A 476 -10.18 16.07 -22.39
CA GLU A 476 -9.08 15.93 -23.34
C GLU A 476 -8.13 17.14 -23.28
N ASN A 477 -6.86 16.92 -23.65
CA ASN A 477 -5.87 17.98 -23.85
C ASN A 477 -5.72 18.97 -22.69
N THR A 478 -5.98 18.52 -21.46
CA THR A 478 -6.06 19.38 -20.28
C THR A 478 -4.96 19.01 -19.29
N GLU A 479 -4.23 20.03 -18.85
CA GLU A 479 -3.26 19.90 -17.78
C GLU A 479 -3.98 20.11 -16.44
N TYR A 480 -3.82 19.14 -15.55
CA TYR A 480 -4.39 19.13 -14.21
C TYR A 480 -3.29 19.24 -13.17
N ALA A 481 -3.59 19.91 -12.07
CA ALA A 481 -2.81 19.88 -10.85
C ALA A 481 -3.61 19.11 -9.78
N TYR A 482 -2.91 18.27 -9.01
CA TYR A 482 -3.51 17.49 -7.94
C TYR A 482 -2.60 17.40 -6.71
N ARG A 483 -3.21 17.10 -5.56
CA ARG A 483 -2.55 16.80 -4.29
C ARG A 483 -3.45 15.91 -3.44
N VAL A 484 -2.89 15.23 -2.45
CA VAL A 484 -3.63 14.35 -1.53
C VAL A 484 -3.36 14.73 -0.07
N GLY A 485 -4.29 14.44 0.83
CA GLY A 485 -4.14 14.74 2.26
C GLY A 485 -5.42 15.30 2.87
N SER A 486 -5.28 16.16 3.88
CA SER A 486 -6.40 16.76 4.62
C SER A 486 -6.08 18.16 5.13
N ASP A 487 -7.11 18.96 5.39
CA ASP A 487 -6.92 20.25 6.06
C ASP A 487 -6.47 20.10 7.53
N GLU A 488 -6.74 18.95 8.16
CA GLU A 488 -6.39 18.67 9.55
C GLU A 488 -4.91 18.31 9.72
N LYS A 489 -4.38 17.45 8.85
CA LYS A 489 -3.01 16.93 8.93
C LYS A 489 -2.12 17.37 7.78
N GLY A 490 -2.54 18.33 6.97
CA GLY A 490 -1.75 18.83 5.86
C GLY A 490 -1.89 18.02 4.57
N TRP A 491 -1.25 18.54 3.53
CA TRP A 491 -1.36 18.07 2.16
C TRP A 491 0.02 17.67 1.62
N SER A 492 0.05 16.74 0.67
CA SER A 492 1.22 16.44 -0.15
C SER A 492 1.67 17.67 -0.94
N ASP A 493 2.84 17.54 -1.57
CA ASP A 493 3.24 18.42 -2.66
C ASP A 493 2.19 18.40 -3.79
N VAL A 494 2.23 19.44 -4.62
CA VAL A 494 1.35 19.58 -5.79
C VAL A 494 2.03 18.95 -7.00
N TYR A 495 1.36 17.98 -7.60
CA TYR A 495 1.80 17.29 -8.81
C TYR A 495 0.92 17.67 -10.00
N THR A 496 1.41 17.45 -11.21
CA THR A 496 0.67 17.74 -12.43
C THR A 496 0.73 16.59 -13.41
N PHE A 497 -0.36 16.38 -14.14
CA PHE A 497 -0.41 15.48 -15.28
C PHE A 497 -1.22 16.10 -16.41
N ARG A 498 -1.05 15.61 -17.63
CA ARG A 498 -1.77 16.09 -18.81
C ARG A 498 -2.51 14.95 -19.49
N THR A 499 -3.81 15.14 -19.72
CA THR A 499 -4.58 14.29 -20.63
C THR A 499 -4.31 14.66 -22.09
N GLN A 500 -4.36 13.68 -22.97
CA GLN A 500 -4.23 13.85 -24.42
C GLN A 500 -5.60 13.79 -25.12
N ASP A 501 -5.61 13.63 -26.44
CA ASP A 501 -6.81 13.22 -27.19
C ASP A 501 -7.25 11.84 -26.69
N PHE A 502 -8.55 11.63 -26.47
CA PHE A 502 -9.08 10.34 -25.99
C PHE A 502 -9.27 9.31 -27.11
N SER A 503 -8.84 9.63 -28.33
CA SER A 503 -8.93 8.75 -29.49
C SER A 503 -7.73 8.94 -30.42
N GLY A 504 -7.55 8.00 -31.34
CA GLY A 504 -6.47 8.01 -32.33
C GLY A 504 -5.17 7.37 -31.81
N ASP A 505 -4.09 7.65 -32.54
CA ASP A 505 -2.79 7.03 -32.29
C ASP A 505 -2.25 7.40 -30.90
N PHE A 506 -1.46 6.51 -30.31
CA PHE A 506 -0.71 6.78 -29.08
C PHE A 506 0.52 5.90 -28.97
N SER A 507 1.44 6.31 -28.09
CA SER A 507 2.60 5.50 -27.74
C SER A 507 2.60 5.20 -26.25
N PHE A 508 3.14 4.06 -25.85
CA PHE A 508 3.40 3.75 -24.45
C PHE A 508 4.72 3.02 -24.24
N PHE A 509 5.24 3.09 -23.02
CA PHE A 509 6.44 2.37 -22.64
C PHE A 509 6.10 1.05 -21.96
N PHE A 510 6.90 0.01 -22.23
CA PHE A 510 6.86 -1.27 -21.56
C PHE A 510 8.24 -1.60 -20.95
N PHE A 511 8.24 -1.94 -19.67
CA PHE A 511 9.44 -2.17 -18.86
C PHE A 511 9.41 -3.56 -18.23
N GLY A 512 10.52 -4.28 -18.36
CA GLY A 512 10.75 -5.56 -17.69
C GLY A 512 11.44 -5.37 -16.35
N ASP A 513 10.93 -6.04 -15.31
CA ASP A 513 11.65 -6.38 -14.08
C ASP A 513 12.60 -5.28 -13.52
N PRO A 514 12.06 -4.12 -13.09
CA PRO A 514 12.84 -3.16 -12.30
C PRO A 514 13.43 -3.81 -11.04
N GLN A 515 12.68 -4.68 -10.37
CA GLN A 515 13.06 -5.58 -9.27
C GLN A 515 14.09 -4.96 -8.32
N LEU A 516 13.70 -3.88 -7.66
CA LEU A 516 14.60 -3.09 -6.84
C LEU A 516 15.13 -3.92 -5.66
N GLY A 517 16.45 -4.03 -5.57
CA GLY A 517 17.13 -4.82 -4.53
C GLY A 517 17.73 -6.14 -5.03
N ALA A 518 17.37 -6.62 -6.23
CA ALA A 518 17.85 -7.90 -6.75
C ALA A 518 19.37 -7.96 -6.93
N SER A 519 20.03 -6.80 -7.08
CA SER A 519 21.48 -6.73 -7.20
C SER A 519 22.24 -6.87 -5.88
N GLY A 520 21.55 -6.77 -4.75
CA GLY A 520 22.13 -6.52 -3.43
C GLY A 520 22.47 -5.04 -3.16
N ASP A 521 22.17 -4.12 -4.09
CA ASP A 521 22.35 -2.67 -3.98
C ASP A 521 21.12 -1.93 -4.52
N ALA A 522 20.08 -1.81 -3.67
CA ALA A 522 18.80 -1.21 -4.06
C ALA A 522 18.92 0.24 -4.53
N ALA A 523 19.88 1.01 -4.00
CA ALA A 523 20.09 2.40 -4.40
C ALA A 523 20.65 2.50 -5.84
N ARG A 524 21.55 1.59 -6.23
CA ARG A 524 22.04 1.48 -7.61
C ARG A 524 20.92 1.07 -8.56
N ASP A 525 20.08 0.13 -8.14
CA ASP A 525 18.95 -0.34 -8.93
C ASP A 525 17.94 0.80 -9.13
N ALA A 526 17.66 1.59 -8.09
CA ALA A 526 16.79 2.77 -8.13
C ALA A 526 17.34 3.85 -9.07
N ALA A 527 18.63 4.15 -8.99
CA ALA A 527 19.28 5.07 -9.92
C ALA A 527 19.17 4.58 -11.37
N GLY A 528 19.23 3.26 -11.58
CA GLY A 528 19.08 2.67 -12.90
C GLY A 528 17.67 2.70 -13.45
N TRP A 529 16.69 2.44 -12.59
CA TRP A 529 15.28 2.56 -12.91
C TRP A 529 14.92 4.01 -13.28
N LYS A 530 15.32 4.97 -12.44
CA LYS A 530 15.11 6.39 -12.70
C LYS A 530 15.74 6.84 -14.03
N ASP A 531 16.99 6.44 -14.29
CA ASP A 531 17.68 6.78 -15.55
C ASP A 531 16.97 6.20 -16.77
N THR A 532 16.43 4.96 -16.69
CA THR A 532 15.62 4.38 -17.76
C THR A 532 14.33 5.17 -18.00
N LEU A 533 13.62 5.57 -16.94
CA LEU A 533 12.45 6.44 -17.06
C LEU A 533 12.81 7.79 -17.70
N ASP A 534 13.85 8.46 -17.21
CA ASP A 534 14.32 9.75 -17.73
C ASP A 534 14.69 9.66 -19.22
N VAL A 535 15.41 8.61 -19.63
CA VAL A 535 15.77 8.39 -21.04
C VAL A 535 14.54 8.15 -21.89
N ALA A 536 13.63 7.28 -21.44
CA ALA A 536 12.42 6.91 -22.17
C ALA A 536 11.54 8.14 -22.42
N THR A 537 11.17 8.87 -21.36
CA THR A 537 10.28 10.04 -21.44
C THR A 537 10.93 11.22 -22.16
N GLN A 538 12.26 11.41 -22.05
CA GLN A 538 12.97 12.41 -22.84
C GLN A 538 12.96 12.08 -24.35
N SER A 539 12.97 10.79 -24.69
CA SER A 539 13.06 10.33 -26.09
C SER A 539 11.70 10.29 -26.77
N TYR A 540 10.65 9.99 -26.00
CA TYR A 540 9.26 9.93 -26.44
C TYR A 540 8.38 10.75 -25.48
N PRO A 541 8.45 12.09 -25.57
CA PRO A 541 7.74 12.98 -24.64
C PRO A 541 6.22 12.94 -24.78
N ASP A 542 5.71 12.40 -25.89
CA ASP A 542 4.28 12.28 -26.18
C ASP A 542 3.71 10.89 -25.79
N ALA A 543 4.54 9.99 -25.26
CA ALA A 543 4.08 8.68 -24.79
C ALA A 543 3.15 8.85 -23.57
N GLU A 544 2.08 8.06 -23.54
CA GLU A 544 0.92 8.33 -22.69
C GLU A 544 0.82 7.41 -21.47
N LEU A 545 1.56 6.30 -21.41
CA LEU A 545 1.54 5.32 -20.30
C LEU A 545 2.93 4.77 -19.95
N LEU A 546 3.12 4.44 -18.68
CA LEU A 546 4.26 3.68 -18.14
C LEU A 546 3.79 2.28 -17.76
N TYR A 547 4.19 1.24 -18.50
CA TYR A 547 3.71 -0.12 -18.30
C TYR A 547 4.81 -1.04 -17.75
N SER A 548 4.59 -1.65 -16.59
CA SER A 548 5.53 -2.62 -15.98
C SER A 548 5.00 -4.05 -16.09
N SER A 549 5.88 -4.98 -16.46
CA SER A 549 5.58 -6.41 -16.53
C SER A 549 5.46 -7.12 -15.16
N GLY A 550 5.67 -6.43 -14.05
CA GLY A 550 5.82 -7.06 -12.74
C GLY A 550 7.25 -7.00 -12.20
N ASP A 551 7.41 -7.53 -10.98
CA ASP A 551 8.61 -7.47 -10.17
C ASP A 551 9.08 -6.03 -10.01
N GLN A 552 8.25 -5.20 -9.39
CA GLN A 552 8.67 -3.84 -9.03
C GLN A 552 9.79 -3.90 -8.00
N VAL A 553 9.65 -4.76 -6.98
CA VAL A 553 10.60 -4.92 -5.88
C VAL A 553 11.17 -6.34 -5.84
N GLU A 554 12.30 -6.55 -5.17
CA GLU A 554 12.86 -7.90 -4.94
C GLU A 554 12.14 -8.66 -3.82
N SER A 555 11.55 -7.96 -2.86
CA SER A 555 10.91 -8.57 -1.69
C SER A 555 9.56 -7.92 -1.44
N ALA A 556 8.50 -8.71 -1.57
CA ALA A 556 7.11 -8.25 -1.60
C ALA A 556 6.69 -7.32 -0.46
N SER A 557 7.21 -7.49 0.75
CA SER A 557 6.88 -6.66 1.92
C SER A 557 7.93 -5.59 2.26
N ASN A 558 8.91 -5.35 1.37
CA ASN A 558 9.99 -4.42 1.64
C ASN A 558 9.64 -3.01 1.18
N GLU A 559 9.07 -2.23 2.10
CA GLU A 559 8.66 -0.84 1.84
C GLU A 559 9.81 0.07 1.41
N SER A 560 11.04 -0.15 1.89
CA SER A 560 12.19 0.64 1.43
C SER A 560 12.53 0.39 -0.04
N GLN A 561 12.20 -0.78 -0.60
CA GLN A 561 12.33 -1.03 -2.04
C GLN A 561 11.21 -0.35 -2.83
N TYR A 562 9.98 -0.31 -2.30
CA TYR A 562 8.88 0.44 -2.90
C TYR A 562 9.15 1.94 -2.91
N GLU A 563 9.60 2.52 -1.80
CA GLU A 563 9.96 3.95 -1.70
C GLU A 563 11.02 4.32 -2.78
N LEU A 564 11.99 3.44 -3.02
CA LEU A 564 13.00 3.60 -4.05
C LEU A 564 12.44 3.43 -5.47
N PHE A 565 11.56 2.45 -5.70
CA PHE A 565 10.89 2.25 -6.99
C PHE A 565 10.03 3.47 -7.36
N LEU A 566 9.28 3.97 -6.38
CA LEU A 566 8.36 5.09 -6.48
C LEU A 566 9.04 6.44 -6.28
N GLN A 567 10.37 6.56 -6.34
CA GLN A 567 11.05 7.85 -6.11
C GLN A 567 10.91 8.84 -7.28
N SER A 568 10.69 8.36 -8.50
CA SER A 568 10.78 9.19 -9.72
C SER A 568 9.47 9.92 -10.06
N ASP A 569 9.45 11.26 -10.09
CA ASP A 569 8.24 12.06 -10.37
C ASP A 569 7.47 11.66 -11.64
N HIS A 570 8.10 11.01 -12.63
CA HIS A 570 7.40 10.42 -13.78
C HIS A 570 6.19 9.54 -13.40
N LEU A 571 6.22 8.84 -12.26
CA LEU A 571 5.09 8.02 -11.75
C LEU A 571 3.96 8.86 -11.09
N ARG A 572 4.11 10.18 -11.01
CA ARG A 572 3.06 11.16 -10.65
C ARG A 572 2.63 12.01 -11.86
N GLU A 573 3.36 11.93 -12.97
CA GLU A 573 3.12 12.74 -14.17
C GLU A 573 2.48 11.93 -15.30
N LEU A 574 2.85 10.64 -15.41
CA LEU A 574 2.31 9.69 -16.38
C LEU A 574 1.58 8.55 -15.67
N PRO A 575 0.46 8.05 -16.25
CA PRO A 575 -0.27 6.93 -15.68
C PRO A 575 0.56 5.65 -15.70
N PHE A 576 0.70 5.03 -14.54
CA PHE A 576 1.40 3.78 -14.35
C PHE A 576 0.44 2.59 -14.46
N VAL A 577 0.88 1.54 -15.17
CA VAL A 577 0.20 0.26 -15.30
C VAL A 577 1.09 -0.79 -14.65
N ALA A 578 0.62 -1.38 -13.55
CA ALA A 578 1.37 -2.32 -12.74
C ALA A 578 0.87 -3.75 -12.98
N ASN A 579 1.73 -4.70 -13.36
CA ASN A 579 1.43 -6.12 -13.24
C ASN A 579 2.02 -6.68 -11.94
N ASN A 580 1.39 -7.72 -11.39
CA ASN A 580 1.84 -8.41 -10.18
C ASN A 580 2.85 -9.50 -10.57
N GLY A 581 4.11 -9.34 -10.17
CA GLY A 581 5.17 -10.33 -10.35
C GLY A 581 5.34 -11.29 -9.19
N ASN A 582 6.22 -12.29 -9.33
CA ASN A 582 6.44 -13.28 -8.26
C ASN A 582 7.23 -12.71 -7.07
N HIS A 583 7.91 -11.59 -7.25
CA HIS A 583 8.52 -10.86 -6.14
C HIS A 583 7.59 -9.84 -5.50
N ASP A 584 6.47 -9.47 -6.14
CA ASP A 584 5.46 -8.56 -5.57
C ASP A 584 4.36 -9.31 -4.79
N VAL A 585 4.07 -10.55 -5.18
CA VAL A 585 2.89 -11.32 -4.70
C VAL A 585 2.94 -11.71 -3.23
N GLY A 586 4.13 -11.89 -2.66
CA GLY A 586 4.34 -12.48 -1.32
C GLY A 586 3.84 -11.66 -0.12
N SER A 587 3.17 -10.53 -0.36
CA SER A 587 2.62 -9.60 0.62
C SER A 587 1.35 -8.96 0.06
N LYS A 588 0.60 -8.23 0.91
CA LYS A 588 -0.46 -7.30 0.48
C LYS A 588 0.04 -5.93 0.02
N ALA A 589 1.34 -5.66 0.12
CA ALA A 589 1.91 -4.35 -0.26
C ALA A 589 1.60 -3.95 -1.71
N TYR A 590 1.62 -4.87 -2.68
CA TYR A 590 1.26 -4.56 -4.07
C TYR A 590 -0.17 -3.99 -4.19
N GLU A 591 -1.17 -4.65 -3.58
CA GLU A 591 -2.57 -4.18 -3.53
C GLU A 591 -2.78 -2.89 -2.72
N GLN A 592 -1.76 -2.47 -1.95
CA GLN A 592 -1.76 -1.27 -1.11
C GLN A 592 -1.05 -0.10 -1.82
N HIS A 593 -0.05 -0.39 -2.65
CA HIS A 593 0.69 0.60 -3.44
C HIS A 593 0.02 0.96 -4.77
N PHE A 594 -0.85 0.11 -5.30
CA PHE A 594 -1.45 0.32 -6.62
C PHE A 594 -2.98 0.20 -6.60
N ASN A 595 -3.64 1.23 -7.13
CA ASN A 595 -5.09 1.28 -7.34
C ASN A 595 -5.39 0.93 -8.80
N LEU A 596 -5.89 -0.29 -9.03
CA LEU A 596 -6.08 -0.88 -10.36
C LEU A 596 -7.53 -0.74 -10.85
N PRO A 597 -7.78 -0.30 -12.10
CA PRO A 597 -9.13 -0.13 -12.62
C PRO A 597 -9.79 -1.48 -12.95
N ASN A 598 -11.09 -1.60 -12.68
CA ASN A 598 -11.89 -2.80 -12.96
C ASN A 598 -11.29 -4.11 -12.41
N GLU A 599 -10.64 -4.05 -11.25
CA GLU A 599 -10.05 -5.20 -10.57
C GLU A 599 -11.11 -6.22 -10.13
N ASP A 600 -10.85 -7.50 -10.42
CA ASP A 600 -11.59 -8.65 -9.92
C ASP A 600 -10.66 -9.54 -9.09
N LEU A 601 -10.69 -9.36 -7.77
CA LEU A 601 -9.90 -10.13 -6.81
C LEU A 601 -10.26 -11.62 -6.76
N SER A 602 -11.34 -12.06 -7.42
CA SER A 602 -11.72 -13.48 -7.50
C SER A 602 -11.07 -14.21 -8.68
N ALA A 603 -10.71 -13.50 -9.74
CA ALA A 603 -9.93 -14.02 -10.85
C ALA A 603 -8.44 -13.87 -10.54
N GLY A 604 -7.64 -14.92 -10.74
CA GLY A 604 -6.23 -14.85 -10.36
C GLY A 604 -6.03 -14.54 -8.87
N ALA A 605 -6.90 -15.05 -8.01
CA ALA A 605 -7.01 -14.63 -6.62
C ALA A 605 -5.70 -14.79 -5.83
N GLY A 606 -5.43 -13.81 -4.96
CA GLY A 606 -4.40 -13.90 -3.93
C GLY A 606 -4.85 -14.72 -2.72
N SER A 607 -4.23 -14.47 -1.57
CA SER A 607 -4.62 -15.05 -0.29
C SER A 607 -4.85 -13.97 0.76
N ALA A 608 -5.08 -14.35 2.02
CA ALA A 608 -5.15 -13.38 3.11
C ALA A 608 -3.84 -12.59 3.30
N THR A 609 -2.70 -13.14 2.86
CA THR A 609 -1.37 -12.57 3.06
C THR A 609 -0.60 -12.31 1.76
N SER A 610 -1.20 -12.58 0.60
CA SER A 610 -0.56 -12.42 -0.71
C SER A 610 -1.46 -11.65 -1.66
N SER A 611 -0.86 -10.82 -2.52
CA SER A 611 -1.59 -10.03 -3.49
C SER A 611 -2.15 -10.90 -4.62
N GLY A 612 -3.21 -10.44 -5.29
CA GLY A 612 -3.70 -11.07 -6.51
C GLY A 612 -4.76 -10.24 -7.21
N GLY A 613 -5.59 -10.88 -8.03
CA GLY A 613 -6.60 -10.21 -8.84
C GLY A 613 -6.17 -10.00 -10.29
N ASP A 614 -7.13 -10.13 -11.19
CA ASP A 614 -6.99 -9.72 -12.59
C ASP A 614 -7.70 -8.37 -12.79
N TYR A 615 -7.24 -7.55 -13.72
CA TYR A 615 -7.87 -6.27 -14.00
C TYR A 615 -7.78 -5.90 -15.49
N TRP A 616 -8.62 -4.97 -15.92
CA TRP A 616 -8.68 -4.56 -17.32
C TRP A 616 -8.98 -3.07 -17.47
N PHE A 617 -8.54 -2.52 -18.60
CA PHE A 617 -8.91 -1.16 -19.00
C PHE A 617 -8.89 -1.06 -20.52
N ILE A 618 -9.60 -0.06 -21.04
CA ILE A 618 -9.49 0.33 -22.44
C ILE A 618 -8.72 1.64 -22.48
N TYR A 619 -7.69 1.68 -23.32
CA TYR A 619 -6.98 2.90 -23.64
C TYR A 619 -6.94 3.08 -25.15
N LYS A 620 -7.67 4.08 -25.60
CA LYS A 620 -8.08 4.36 -26.97
C LYS A 620 -8.67 3.09 -27.59
N ASP A 621 -8.11 2.62 -28.68
CA ASP A 621 -8.61 1.43 -29.38
C ASP A 621 -7.96 0.11 -28.91
N VAL A 622 -7.40 0.06 -27.69
CA VAL A 622 -6.75 -1.15 -27.14
C VAL A 622 -7.42 -1.59 -25.84
N LEU A 623 -7.87 -2.85 -25.81
CA LEU A 623 -8.28 -3.54 -24.59
C LEU A 623 -7.08 -4.24 -23.96
N PHE A 624 -6.71 -3.83 -22.75
CA PHE A 624 -5.67 -4.46 -21.96
C PHE A 624 -6.28 -5.38 -20.90
N LEU A 625 -5.79 -6.62 -20.86
CA LEU A 625 -6.13 -7.64 -19.87
C LEU A 625 -4.89 -7.97 -19.05
N ASN A 626 -4.88 -7.61 -17.78
CA ASN A 626 -3.73 -7.76 -16.89
C ASN A 626 -3.99 -8.92 -15.93
N LEU A 627 -3.25 -10.02 -16.08
CA LEU A 627 -3.46 -11.24 -15.31
C LEU A 627 -2.45 -11.37 -14.17
N ASN A 628 -2.92 -11.80 -12.99
CA ASN A 628 -2.05 -12.29 -11.93
C ASN A 628 -1.56 -13.70 -12.24
N SER A 629 -0.52 -13.80 -13.07
CA SER A 629 0.07 -15.10 -13.42
C SER A 629 0.71 -15.88 -12.26
N ASN A 630 0.79 -15.34 -11.04
CA ASN A 630 1.19 -16.12 -9.86
C ASN A 630 0.16 -17.20 -9.50
N SER A 631 -1.11 -16.95 -9.81
CA SER A 631 -2.16 -17.96 -9.73
C SER A 631 -2.07 -18.90 -10.94
N ARG A 632 -2.24 -20.20 -10.68
CA ARG A 632 -2.43 -21.24 -11.71
C ARG A 632 -3.88 -21.70 -11.79
N ASP A 633 -4.81 -20.93 -11.21
CA ASP A 633 -6.24 -21.16 -11.41
C ASP A 633 -6.67 -20.62 -12.79
N TYR A 634 -6.28 -21.35 -13.83
CA TYR A 634 -6.62 -21.02 -15.20
C TYR A 634 -8.12 -20.90 -15.42
N SER A 635 -8.93 -21.62 -14.64
CA SER A 635 -10.39 -21.60 -14.79
C SER A 635 -10.99 -20.23 -14.46
N SER A 636 -10.51 -19.57 -13.40
CA SER A 636 -10.98 -18.23 -13.05
C SER A 636 -10.46 -17.17 -14.02
N HIS A 637 -9.18 -17.24 -14.41
CA HIS A 637 -8.62 -16.37 -15.44
C HIS A 637 -9.42 -16.46 -16.75
N TYR A 638 -9.71 -17.67 -17.24
CA TYR A 638 -10.40 -17.84 -18.52
C TYR A 638 -11.86 -17.39 -18.46
N ALA A 639 -12.58 -17.72 -17.39
CA ALA A 639 -13.95 -17.25 -17.20
C ALA A 639 -14.02 -15.72 -17.14
N TRP A 640 -13.03 -15.08 -16.51
CA TRP A 640 -12.90 -13.64 -16.46
C TRP A 640 -12.56 -13.05 -17.83
N MET A 641 -11.56 -13.58 -18.55
CA MET A 641 -11.19 -13.12 -19.89
C MET A 641 -12.35 -13.26 -20.88
N ASP A 642 -13.06 -14.39 -20.87
CA ASP A 642 -14.25 -14.64 -21.69
C ASP A 642 -15.31 -13.57 -21.46
N LYS A 643 -15.58 -13.25 -20.19
CA LYS A 643 -16.54 -12.23 -19.81
C LYS A 643 -16.10 -10.84 -20.30
N VAL A 644 -14.85 -10.44 -20.02
CA VAL A 644 -14.37 -9.11 -20.40
C VAL A 644 -14.36 -8.94 -21.91
N ILE A 645 -13.91 -9.95 -22.67
CA ILE A 645 -13.90 -9.88 -24.13
C ILE A 645 -15.32 -9.86 -24.70
N ALA A 646 -16.25 -10.65 -24.16
CA ALA A 646 -17.64 -10.61 -24.60
C ALA A 646 -18.31 -9.26 -24.32
N GLU A 647 -17.97 -8.59 -23.23
CA GLU A 647 -18.60 -7.32 -22.83
C GLU A 647 -17.90 -6.08 -23.42
N GLN A 648 -16.59 -6.16 -23.67
CA GLN A 648 -15.74 -4.99 -23.97
C GLN A 648 -14.94 -5.14 -25.28
N GLY A 649 -14.80 -6.35 -25.82
CA GLY A 649 -13.93 -6.63 -26.97
C GLY A 649 -14.29 -5.82 -28.22
N ASP A 650 -15.58 -5.58 -28.46
CA ASP A 650 -16.06 -4.81 -29.62
C ASP A 650 -15.76 -3.31 -29.54
N LYS A 651 -15.29 -2.83 -28.37
CA LYS A 651 -14.90 -1.42 -28.17
C LYS A 651 -13.43 -1.16 -28.50
N ALA A 652 -12.66 -2.20 -28.81
CA ALA A 652 -11.24 -2.10 -29.09
C ALA A 652 -10.90 -2.73 -30.44
N LYS A 653 -9.96 -2.14 -31.17
CA LYS A 653 -9.39 -2.71 -32.40
C LYS A 653 -8.30 -3.73 -32.07
N TRP A 654 -7.54 -3.47 -31.00
CA TRP A 654 -6.46 -4.32 -30.52
C TRP A 654 -6.78 -4.90 -29.15
N LYS A 655 -6.34 -6.13 -28.92
CA LYS A 655 -6.46 -6.83 -27.64
C LYS A 655 -5.07 -7.25 -27.21
N ALA A 656 -4.66 -6.78 -26.03
CA ALA A 656 -3.38 -7.11 -25.44
C ALA A 656 -3.57 -7.78 -24.09
N VAL A 657 -2.81 -8.84 -23.83
CA VAL A 657 -2.73 -9.48 -22.52
C VAL A 657 -1.35 -9.18 -21.93
N ALA A 658 -1.28 -8.84 -20.65
CA ALA A 658 -0.01 -8.78 -19.94
C ALA A 658 -0.04 -9.58 -18.66
N PHE A 659 1.08 -10.25 -18.40
CA PHE A 659 1.33 -10.95 -17.16
C PHE A 659 2.81 -11.21 -16.99
N HIS A 660 3.23 -11.48 -15.75
CA HIS A 660 4.65 -11.51 -15.41
C HIS A 660 5.44 -12.68 -16.02
N HIS A 661 5.01 -13.93 -15.81
CA HIS A 661 5.80 -15.12 -16.14
C HIS A 661 5.97 -15.30 -17.66
N SER A 662 7.20 -15.45 -18.13
CA SER A 662 7.48 -15.55 -19.56
C SER A 662 7.20 -16.93 -20.16
N LEU A 663 6.15 -17.03 -20.99
CA LEU A 663 5.84 -18.27 -21.69
C LEU A 663 6.92 -18.64 -22.69
N TYR A 664 7.48 -17.70 -23.45
CA TYR A 664 8.35 -17.98 -24.60
C TYR A 664 9.73 -17.33 -24.48
N SER A 665 10.31 -17.38 -23.29
CA SER A 665 11.68 -16.92 -23.06
C SER A 665 12.74 -17.90 -23.57
N VAL A 666 13.98 -17.41 -23.70
CA VAL A 666 15.20 -18.19 -23.99
C VAL A 666 16.19 -18.20 -22.81
N GLY A 667 15.80 -17.62 -21.68
CA GLY A 667 16.55 -17.55 -20.43
C GLY A 667 16.44 -18.83 -19.58
N PRO A 668 16.93 -18.80 -18.33
CA PRO A 668 16.99 -19.94 -17.43
C PRO A 668 15.63 -20.42 -16.92
N HIS A 669 14.60 -19.56 -16.90
CA HIS A 669 13.27 -19.98 -16.43
C HIS A 669 12.43 -20.65 -17.53
N GLN A 670 12.96 -20.80 -18.76
CA GLN A 670 12.21 -21.35 -19.89
C GLN A 670 11.77 -22.81 -19.70
N ASP A 671 12.47 -23.60 -18.87
CA ASP A 671 12.15 -25.00 -18.55
C ASP A 671 11.73 -25.20 -17.08
N ASP A 672 11.47 -24.12 -16.35
CA ASP A 672 10.84 -24.22 -15.04
C ASP A 672 9.45 -24.85 -15.15
N GLY A 673 9.11 -25.71 -14.19
CA GLY A 673 7.92 -26.56 -14.28
C GLY A 673 6.61 -25.78 -14.37
N ASP A 674 6.55 -24.61 -13.73
CA ASP A 674 5.40 -23.72 -13.77
C ASP A 674 5.33 -22.88 -15.06
N VAL A 675 6.48 -22.55 -15.68
CA VAL A 675 6.52 -21.94 -17.02
C VAL A 675 6.08 -22.96 -18.08
N ILE A 676 6.53 -24.21 -18.00
CA ILE A 676 6.08 -25.30 -18.89
C ILE A 676 4.57 -25.52 -18.78
N ASP A 677 4.02 -25.53 -17.56
CA ASP A 677 2.59 -25.67 -17.29
C ASP A 677 1.77 -24.55 -17.95
N ARG A 678 2.19 -23.29 -17.78
CA ARG A 678 1.53 -22.14 -18.41
C ARG A 678 1.64 -22.17 -19.93
N ARG A 679 2.83 -22.47 -20.48
CA ARG A 679 3.05 -22.62 -21.94
C ARG A 679 2.20 -23.75 -22.54
N GLY A 680 1.93 -24.80 -21.77
CA GLY A 680 1.08 -25.91 -22.19
C GLY A 680 -0.43 -25.61 -22.14
N THR A 681 -0.85 -24.53 -21.47
CA THR A 681 -2.27 -24.29 -21.18
C THR A 681 -2.79 -22.96 -21.75
N MET A 682 -2.07 -21.85 -21.53
CA MET A 682 -2.54 -20.50 -21.87
C MET A 682 -2.60 -20.19 -23.38
N PRO A 683 -1.62 -20.59 -24.22
CA PRO A 683 -1.57 -20.13 -25.62
C PRO A 683 -2.79 -20.49 -26.46
N GLU A 684 -3.43 -21.64 -26.21
CA GLU A 684 -4.66 -22.03 -26.92
C GLU A 684 -5.79 -21.06 -26.60
N LYS A 685 -6.03 -20.78 -25.30
CA LYS A 685 -7.07 -19.84 -24.91
C LYS A 685 -6.79 -18.40 -25.38
N ILE A 686 -5.53 -17.97 -25.33
CA ILE A 686 -5.12 -16.64 -25.83
C ILE A 686 -5.40 -16.52 -27.34
N SER A 687 -5.14 -17.58 -28.11
CA SER A 687 -5.41 -17.61 -29.55
C SER A 687 -6.92 -17.63 -29.84
N GLU A 688 -7.69 -18.45 -29.11
CA GLU A 688 -9.16 -18.55 -29.21
C GLU A 688 -9.83 -17.19 -28.99
N LEU A 689 -9.31 -16.39 -28.07
CA LEU A 689 -9.85 -15.09 -27.71
C LEU A 689 -9.45 -13.95 -28.67
N GLY A 690 -8.66 -14.26 -29.70
CA GLY A 690 -8.19 -13.29 -30.69
C GLY A 690 -7.31 -12.19 -30.09
N ILE A 691 -6.45 -12.55 -29.13
CA ILE A 691 -5.45 -11.64 -28.56
C ILE A 691 -4.35 -11.40 -29.59
N ASP A 692 -3.88 -10.17 -29.74
CA ASP A 692 -2.88 -9.83 -30.76
C ASP A 692 -1.46 -9.82 -30.21
N LEU A 693 -1.33 -9.33 -28.97
CA LEU A 693 -0.06 -9.04 -28.33
C LEU A 693 -0.08 -9.55 -26.88
N VAL A 694 1.00 -10.22 -26.49
CA VAL A 694 1.25 -10.63 -25.10
C VAL A 694 2.55 -10.02 -24.59
N LEU A 695 2.46 -9.31 -23.46
CA LEU A 695 3.57 -8.59 -22.83
C LEU A 695 3.98 -9.27 -21.50
N MET A 696 5.26 -9.65 -21.37
CA MET A 696 5.79 -10.44 -20.24
C MET A 696 7.14 -9.94 -19.74
N GLY A 697 7.57 -10.41 -18.57
CA GLY A 697 8.88 -10.13 -17.93
C GLY A 697 9.51 -11.41 -17.37
N HIS A 698 9.89 -11.43 -16.09
CA HIS A 698 10.36 -12.58 -15.30
C HIS A 698 11.75 -13.14 -15.69
N ASP A 699 11.93 -13.49 -16.95
CA ASP A 699 13.20 -13.93 -17.48
C ASP A 699 13.93 -12.71 -18.01
N HIS A 700 14.83 -12.14 -17.20
CA HIS A 700 15.62 -10.93 -17.49
C HIS A 700 16.56 -11.13 -18.69
N ASN A 701 15.96 -11.28 -19.87
CA ASN A 701 16.52 -11.63 -21.16
C ASN A 701 15.46 -11.28 -22.20
N TYR A 702 15.78 -10.35 -23.11
CA TYR A 702 14.78 -9.92 -24.08
C TYR A 702 14.51 -11.05 -25.08
N ALA A 703 13.24 -11.36 -25.32
CA ALA A 703 12.83 -12.29 -26.36
C ALA A 703 11.54 -11.82 -27.04
N ARG A 704 11.49 -11.94 -28.35
CA ARG A 704 10.27 -11.78 -29.16
C ARG A 704 10.05 -13.04 -29.98
N THR A 705 8.82 -13.52 -29.98
CA THR A 705 8.47 -14.73 -30.73
C THR A 705 8.29 -14.47 -32.23
N TYR A 706 8.26 -15.55 -33.01
CA TYR A 706 7.47 -15.57 -34.25
C TYR A 706 5.98 -15.39 -33.90
N LEU A 707 5.10 -15.24 -34.89
CA LEU A 707 3.67 -15.38 -34.63
C LEU A 707 3.37 -16.80 -34.16
N ILE A 708 2.64 -16.91 -33.06
CA ILE A 708 2.27 -18.19 -32.43
C ILE A 708 0.75 -18.34 -32.47
N LYS A 709 0.28 -19.52 -32.89
CA LYS A 709 -1.14 -19.91 -32.86
C LYS A 709 -1.30 -21.24 -32.15
N ASN A 710 -2.16 -21.29 -31.13
CA ASN A 710 -2.41 -22.49 -30.31
C ASN A 710 -1.12 -23.15 -29.80
N GLY A 711 -0.17 -22.32 -29.38
CA GLY A 711 1.11 -22.77 -28.83
C GLY A 711 2.10 -23.34 -29.86
N GLN A 712 1.87 -23.15 -31.16
CA GLN A 712 2.75 -23.56 -32.25
C GLN A 712 3.13 -22.35 -33.12
N LYS A 713 4.25 -22.46 -33.86
CA LYS A 713 4.64 -21.42 -34.83
C LYS A 713 3.56 -21.34 -35.92
N ALA A 714 3.02 -20.15 -36.17
CA ALA A 714 1.87 -19.96 -37.05
C ALA A 714 2.23 -20.20 -38.52
N ASP A 715 3.33 -19.60 -39.00
CA ASP A 715 3.92 -19.88 -40.30
C ASP A 715 5.35 -20.40 -40.15
N GLU A 716 5.58 -21.65 -40.56
CA GLU A 716 6.91 -22.26 -40.59
C GLU A 716 7.92 -21.45 -41.43
N ASN A 717 7.43 -20.69 -42.43
CA ASN A 717 8.23 -19.87 -43.33
C ASN A 717 8.47 -18.45 -42.83
N GLU A 718 7.90 -18.05 -41.68
CA GLU A 718 8.17 -16.74 -41.10
C GLU A 718 9.67 -16.59 -40.84
N VAL A 719 10.23 -15.48 -41.35
CA VAL A 719 11.66 -15.21 -41.30
C VAL A 719 12.08 -14.66 -39.94
N PRO A 720 13.18 -15.14 -39.34
CA PRO A 720 13.70 -14.59 -38.08
C PRO A 720 13.99 -13.09 -38.22
N ALA A 721 13.74 -12.32 -37.15
CA ALA A 721 13.96 -10.88 -37.10
C ALA A 721 13.25 -10.10 -38.22
N ALA A 722 12.06 -10.57 -38.64
CA ALA A 722 11.19 -9.80 -39.51
C ALA A 722 10.89 -8.44 -38.87
N VAL A 723 11.06 -7.37 -39.65
CA VAL A 723 10.73 -5.99 -39.25
C VAL A 723 9.24 -5.66 -39.43
N LYS A 724 8.50 -6.55 -40.10
CA LYS A 724 7.05 -6.50 -40.22
C LYS A 724 6.50 -7.92 -40.21
N VAL A 725 5.46 -8.14 -39.41
CA VAL A 725 4.70 -9.38 -39.34
C VAL A 725 3.22 -9.05 -39.52
N GLU A 726 2.49 -9.93 -40.20
CA GLU A 726 1.07 -9.77 -40.52
C GLU A 726 0.34 -10.95 -39.89
N ALA A 727 -0.38 -10.69 -38.79
CA ALA A 727 -1.09 -11.70 -38.03
C ALA A 727 -2.46 -11.97 -38.63
N LYS A 728 -2.77 -13.26 -38.78
CA LYS A 728 -4.11 -13.76 -39.10
C LYS A 728 -4.91 -14.03 -37.83
N ASP A 729 -6.17 -14.42 -38.01
CA ASP A 729 -7.05 -14.77 -36.90
C ASP A 729 -6.42 -15.81 -35.93
N GLY A 730 -6.35 -15.44 -34.65
CA GLY A 730 -5.77 -16.23 -33.57
C GLY A 730 -4.24 -16.36 -33.58
N GLU A 731 -3.52 -15.60 -34.41
CA GLU A 731 -2.06 -15.54 -34.39
C GLU A 731 -1.57 -14.40 -33.49
N VAL A 732 -0.65 -14.71 -32.57
CA VAL A 732 -0.31 -13.82 -31.45
C VAL A 732 1.20 -13.58 -31.39
N MET A 733 1.60 -12.33 -31.17
CA MET A 733 3.00 -11.97 -30.91
C MET A 733 3.25 -11.90 -29.40
N TYR A 734 4.32 -12.54 -28.92
CA TYR A 734 4.73 -12.51 -27.51
C TYR A 734 6.05 -11.77 -27.36
N VAL A 735 6.13 -10.89 -26.36
CA VAL A 735 7.32 -10.10 -26.04
C VAL A 735 7.66 -10.24 -24.56
N THR A 736 8.84 -10.79 -24.28
CA THR A 736 9.46 -10.81 -22.95
C THR A 736 10.43 -9.63 -22.86
N ALA A 737 10.18 -8.72 -21.92
CA ALA A 737 11.08 -7.62 -21.62
C ALA A 737 12.29 -8.08 -20.79
N ASN A 738 13.38 -7.31 -20.87
CA ASN A 738 14.58 -7.49 -20.04
C ASN A 738 14.57 -6.48 -18.88
N SER A 739 15.51 -6.59 -17.95
CA SER A 739 15.60 -5.68 -16.79
C SER A 739 15.78 -4.21 -17.20
N ALA A 740 14.84 -3.39 -16.74
CA ALA A 740 14.79 -1.95 -16.97
C ALA A 740 15.61 -1.15 -15.96
N SER A 741 15.90 -1.70 -14.78
CA SER A 741 16.74 -1.07 -13.75
C SER A 741 18.20 -1.50 -13.81
N GLY A 742 18.47 -2.64 -14.46
CA GLY A 742 19.76 -3.31 -14.46
C GLY A 742 20.11 -3.95 -13.13
N SER A 743 19.09 -4.26 -12.31
CA SER A 743 19.24 -4.96 -11.04
C SER A 743 19.81 -6.37 -11.23
N LYS A 744 19.33 -7.09 -12.25
CA LYS A 744 19.71 -8.47 -12.54
C LYS A 744 19.56 -8.78 -14.03
N TYR A 745 20.36 -9.73 -14.53
CA TYR A 745 20.29 -10.23 -15.90
C TYR A 745 20.54 -11.73 -15.92
N TYR A 746 19.89 -12.44 -16.83
CA TYR A 746 20.11 -13.87 -17.03
C TYR A 746 20.81 -14.19 -18.35
N ASP A 747 21.64 -15.22 -18.35
CA ASP A 747 22.23 -15.76 -19.57
C ASP A 747 21.17 -16.38 -20.50
N THR A 748 21.45 -16.43 -21.80
CA THR A 748 20.62 -17.18 -22.75
C THR A 748 20.97 -18.66 -22.68
N GLU A 749 19.98 -19.50 -22.35
CA GLU A 749 20.16 -20.95 -22.24
C GLU A 749 19.63 -21.71 -23.46
N ASN A 750 18.58 -21.19 -24.11
CA ASN A 750 17.97 -21.82 -25.29
C ASN A 750 17.98 -20.88 -26.51
N PRO A 751 19.16 -20.56 -27.09
CA PRO A 751 19.27 -19.59 -28.18
C PRO A 751 18.64 -20.05 -29.51
N ASP A 752 18.41 -21.36 -29.66
CA ASP A 752 17.84 -21.99 -30.85
C ASP A 752 16.36 -22.37 -30.64
N ALA A 753 15.71 -21.80 -29.63
CA ALA A 753 14.32 -22.05 -29.33
C ALA A 753 13.43 -21.77 -30.55
N TRP A 754 12.61 -22.74 -30.95
CA TRP A 754 11.82 -22.66 -32.19
C TRP A 754 10.81 -21.50 -32.20
N TRP A 755 10.40 -21.04 -31.01
CA TRP A 755 9.47 -19.93 -30.84
C TRP A 755 10.13 -18.56 -30.99
N ALA A 756 11.44 -18.43 -30.76
CA ALA A 756 12.12 -17.13 -30.68
C ALA A 756 12.51 -16.61 -32.08
N SER A 757 11.92 -15.48 -32.49
CA SER A 757 12.30 -14.76 -33.72
C SER A 757 13.51 -13.86 -33.48
N VAL A 758 13.54 -13.20 -32.31
CA VAL A 758 14.66 -12.38 -31.83
C VAL A 758 14.85 -12.62 -30.35
N TRP A 759 16.11 -12.66 -29.90
CA TRP A 759 16.44 -12.56 -28.49
C TRP A 759 17.69 -11.71 -28.31
N ASN A 760 17.82 -11.07 -27.14
CA ASN A 760 18.97 -10.27 -26.81
C ASN A 760 19.30 -10.34 -25.31
N GLN A 761 20.53 -10.73 -25.02
CA GLN A 761 21.14 -10.49 -23.72
C GLN A 761 22.54 -9.93 -23.86
N GLU A 762 22.66 -8.62 -23.66
CA GLU A 762 23.95 -7.94 -23.63
C GLU A 762 24.31 -7.36 -22.26
N ARG A 763 23.51 -7.67 -21.23
CA ARG A 763 23.63 -7.21 -19.83
C ARG A 763 23.61 -5.69 -19.69
N VAL A 764 22.71 -5.08 -20.44
CA VAL A 764 22.49 -3.63 -20.46
C VAL A 764 21.00 -3.36 -20.42
N ARG A 765 20.62 -2.32 -19.69
CA ARG A 765 19.22 -1.92 -19.53
C ARG A 765 18.60 -1.55 -20.86
N ASN A 766 17.36 -1.96 -21.04
CA ASN A 766 16.53 -1.57 -22.16
C ASN A 766 15.10 -1.27 -21.70
N TYR A 767 14.34 -0.67 -22.61
CA TYR A 767 12.92 -0.43 -22.48
C TYR A 767 12.29 -0.62 -23.86
N THR A 768 10.99 -0.88 -23.91
CA THR A 768 10.25 -1.00 -25.17
C THR A 768 9.31 0.18 -25.30
N VAL A 769 9.26 0.79 -26.47
CA VAL A 769 8.19 1.73 -26.85
C VAL A 769 7.28 1.02 -27.85
N LEU A 770 5.98 1.13 -27.61
CA LEU A 770 4.94 0.64 -28.51
C LEU A 770 4.20 1.84 -29.07
N ASP A 771 4.16 1.96 -30.40
CA ASP A 771 3.34 2.94 -31.10
C ASP A 771 2.13 2.22 -31.70
N VAL A 772 0.93 2.63 -31.29
CA VAL A 772 -0.33 2.01 -31.70
C VAL A 772 -1.09 2.95 -32.61
N THR A 773 -1.55 2.41 -33.74
CA THR A 773 -2.45 3.06 -34.68
C THR A 773 -3.65 2.15 -34.94
N ASP A 774 -4.58 2.62 -35.77
CA ASP A 774 -5.71 1.82 -36.24
C ASP A 774 -5.28 0.53 -36.96
N ASP A 775 -4.17 0.59 -37.71
CA ASP A 775 -3.78 -0.46 -38.66
C ASP A 775 -2.60 -1.31 -38.17
N GLU A 776 -1.75 -0.77 -37.28
CA GLU A 776 -0.53 -1.42 -36.84
C GLU A 776 -0.10 -1.07 -35.40
N ILE A 777 0.62 -2.02 -34.77
CA ILE A 777 1.40 -1.82 -33.55
C ILE A 777 2.88 -1.94 -33.89
N SER A 778 3.64 -0.85 -33.74
CA SER A 778 5.11 -0.89 -33.84
C SER A 778 5.73 -1.11 -32.47
N VAL A 779 6.53 -2.16 -32.32
CA VAL A 779 7.22 -2.54 -31.08
C VAL A 779 8.73 -2.32 -31.26
N ARG A 780 9.30 -1.41 -30.48
CA ARG A 780 10.72 -1.03 -30.57
C ARG A 780 11.40 -1.13 -29.22
N THR A 781 12.31 -2.08 -29.06
CA THR A 781 13.13 -2.23 -27.86
C THR A 781 14.44 -1.49 -28.02
N LEU A 782 14.73 -0.59 -27.10
CA LEU A 782 15.82 0.38 -27.15
C LEU A 782 16.67 0.29 -25.88
N ARG A 783 17.98 0.48 -26.02
CA ARG A 783 18.86 0.55 -24.85
C ARG A 783 18.65 1.84 -24.07
N SER A 784 18.37 1.77 -22.78
CA SER A 784 18.44 2.95 -21.90
C SER A 784 19.86 3.22 -21.41
N GLN A 785 20.75 2.23 -21.49
CA GLN A 785 22.16 2.37 -21.11
C GLN A 785 23.09 2.14 -22.32
N GLN A 786 24.18 2.89 -22.41
CA GLN A 786 25.19 2.71 -23.46
C GLN A 786 25.91 1.35 -23.34
N ASN A 787 26.09 0.63 -24.47
CA ASN A 787 26.89 -0.59 -24.57
C ASN A 787 28.12 -0.39 -25.49
N GLY A 788 29.17 0.26 -24.96
CA GLY A 788 30.33 0.64 -25.76
C GLY A 788 30.04 1.76 -26.76
N ALA A 789 31.02 2.10 -27.61
CA ALA A 789 30.91 3.27 -28.49
C ALA A 789 29.94 3.09 -29.66
N GLU A 790 29.68 1.85 -30.08
CA GLU A 790 28.87 1.53 -31.27
C GLU A 790 27.38 1.39 -30.97
N LYS A 791 27.00 1.21 -29.69
CA LYS A 791 25.62 1.08 -29.23
C LYS A 791 25.32 2.16 -28.18
N PRO A 792 25.10 3.41 -28.61
CA PRO A 792 24.72 4.50 -27.70
C PRO A 792 23.35 4.25 -27.07
N VAL A 793 23.00 5.06 -26.07
CA VAL A 793 21.63 5.15 -25.55
C VAL A 793 20.65 5.38 -26.71
N ASN A 794 19.47 4.74 -26.65
CA ASN A 794 18.43 4.67 -27.69
C ASN A 794 18.82 3.96 -28.99
N SER A 795 19.95 3.24 -29.03
CA SER A 795 20.20 2.32 -30.14
C SER A 795 19.29 1.11 -30.07
N VAL A 796 18.81 0.67 -31.23
CA VAL A 796 17.83 -0.42 -31.37
C VAL A 796 18.42 -1.76 -30.92
N VAL A 797 17.63 -2.49 -30.12
CA VAL A 797 17.84 -3.90 -29.79
C VAL A 797 17.05 -4.76 -30.77
N ASP A 798 15.77 -4.41 -30.97
CA ASP A 798 14.84 -5.05 -31.89
C ASP A 798 13.74 -4.06 -32.29
N GLU A 799 13.17 -4.26 -33.47
CA GLU A 799 12.08 -3.46 -34.04
C GLU A 799 11.22 -4.34 -34.95
N VAL A 800 9.91 -4.30 -34.73
CA VAL A 800 8.91 -4.98 -35.56
C VAL A 800 7.62 -4.18 -35.62
N THR A 801 6.95 -4.23 -36.76
CA THR A 801 5.58 -3.74 -36.92
C THR A 801 4.63 -4.93 -37.06
N LEU A 802 3.67 -5.04 -36.14
CA LEU A 802 2.55 -6.00 -36.19
C LEU A 802 1.36 -5.35 -36.91
N THR A 803 0.89 -6.00 -37.97
CA THR A 803 -0.35 -5.67 -38.68
C THR A 803 -1.34 -6.83 -38.59
N LYS A 804 -2.64 -6.57 -38.76
CA LYS A 804 -3.65 -7.62 -38.89
C LYS A 804 -4.12 -7.77 -40.32
N ASP A 805 -4.40 -9.00 -40.70
CA ASP A 805 -5.09 -9.34 -41.93
C ASP A 805 -6.27 -10.24 -41.55
N ALA A 806 -7.47 -9.67 -41.62
CA ALA A 806 -8.69 -10.38 -41.30
C ALA A 806 -9.28 -11.00 -42.57
N ALA A 807 -10.15 -11.99 -42.41
CA ALA A 807 -10.98 -12.41 -43.53
C ALA A 807 -11.97 -11.29 -43.90
N PRO A 808 -12.37 -11.16 -45.18
CA PRO A 808 -13.30 -10.11 -45.59
C PRO A 808 -14.62 -10.20 -44.83
N GLU A 809 -15.15 -9.06 -44.41
CA GLU A 809 -16.52 -8.98 -43.90
C GLU A 809 -17.50 -9.08 -45.08
N LEU A 810 -18.33 -10.13 -45.07
CA LEU A 810 -19.32 -10.42 -46.10
C LEU A 810 -20.72 -10.13 -45.57
N THR A 811 -21.39 -9.13 -46.12
CA THR A 811 -22.79 -8.81 -45.81
C THR A 811 -23.70 -9.51 -46.81
N VAL A 812 -24.50 -10.47 -46.33
CA VAL A 812 -25.55 -11.15 -47.10
C VAL A 812 -26.92 -10.80 -46.53
N PRO A 813 -27.93 -10.46 -47.36
CA PRO A 813 -29.29 -10.25 -46.88
C PRO A 813 -29.85 -11.51 -46.21
N ALA A 814 -30.71 -11.32 -45.21
CA ALA A 814 -31.40 -12.44 -44.56
C ALA A 814 -32.22 -13.30 -45.53
N ASP A 815 -32.55 -14.50 -45.07
CA ASP A 815 -33.49 -15.41 -45.75
C ASP A 815 -34.78 -14.68 -46.11
N GLY A 816 -35.33 -14.99 -47.28
CA GLY A 816 -36.44 -14.21 -47.82
C GLY A 816 -37.34 -14.99 -48.76
N GLU A 817 -38.60 -14.59 -48.80
CA GLU A 817 -39.59 -15.12 -49.72
C GLU A 817 -39.69 -14.26 -50.98
N ILE A 818 -39.79 -14.90 -52.14
CA ILE A 818 -40.12 -14.26 -53.41
C ILE A 818 -41.32 -14.93 -54.06
N ALA A 819 -42.14 -14.14 -54.75
CA ALA A 819 -43.29 -14.69 -55.46
C ALA A 819 -42.82 -15.50 -56.68
N GLN A 820 -43.45 -16.65 -56.92
CA GLN A 820 -43.18 -17.47 -58.11
C GLN A 820 -43.29 -16.63 -59.39
N GLY A 821 -42.23 -16.65 -60.19
CA GLY A 821 -42.08 -15.93 -61.44
C GLY A 821 -41.56 -14.49 -61.30
N SER A 822 -41.19 -14.03 -60.10
CA SER A 822 -40.53 -12.73 -59.93
C SER A 822 -39.10 -12.72 -60.47
N GLU A 823 -38.60 -11.52 -60.78
CA GLU A 823 -37.16 -11.32 -61.00
C GLU A 823 -36.43 -11.46 -59.66
N PHE A 824 -35.23 -12.03 -59.69
CA PHE A 824 -34.37 -12.21 -58.53
C PHE A 824 -32.91 -12.03 -58.95
N ASP A 825 -32.21 -11.11 -58.31
CA ASP A 825 -30.77 -10.90 -58.47
C ASP A 825 -30.04 -11.45 -57.23
N PRO A 826 -29.21 -12.51 -57.38
CA PRO A 826 -28.50 -13.10 -56.25
C PRO A 826 -27.52 -12.14 -55.57
N LEU A 827 -27.05 -11.07 -56.23
CA LEU A 827 -26.12 -10.09 -55.66
C LEU A 827 -26.82 -8.84 -55.10
N GLU A 828 -28.14 -8.73 -55.20
CA GLU A 828 -28.85 -7.58 -54.67
C GLU A 828 -28.72 -7.51 -53.15
N GLY A 829 -28.13 -6.42 -52.66
CA GLY A 829 -27.91 -6.19 -51.23
C GLY A 829 -26.73 -6.95 -50.63
N VAL A 830 -25.93 -7.63 -51.44
CA VAL A 830 -24.71 -8.33 -51.01
C VAL A 830 -23.49 -7.42 -51.19
N SER A 831 -22.63 -7.32 -50.18
CA SER A 831 -21.38 -6.55 -50.24
C SER A 831 -20.26 -7.22 -49.46
N ALA A 832 -19.01 -6.95 -49.83
CA ALA A 832 -17.85 -7.43 -49.10
C ALA A 832 -16.80 -6.33 -48.92
N THR A 833 -16.25 -6.20 -47.71
CA THR A 833 -15.17 -5.26 -47.38
C THR A 833 -14.10 -5.94 -46.56
N ASP A 834 -12.86 -5.59 -46.82
CA ASP A 834 -11.68 -6.14 -46.14
C ASP A 834 -10.88 -5.03 -45.46
N ASN A 835 -10.26 -5.36 -44.32
CA ASN A 835 -9.54 -4.37 -43.51
C ASN A 835 -8.27 -3.85 -44.20
N VAL A 836 -7.73 -4.57 -45.18
CA VAL A 836 -6.51 -4.14 -45.89
C VAL A 836 -6.70 -4.00 -47.41
N ASP A 837 -7.47 -4.87 -48.05
CA ASP A 837 -7.76 -4.83 -49.48
C ASP A 837 -8.94 -3.90 -49.84
N GLY A 838 -9.70 -3.41 -48.85
CA GLY A 838 -10.81 -2.47 -49.05
C GLY A 838 -12.07 -3.14 -49.61
N ASP A 839 -12.79 -2.48 -50.52
CA ASP A 839 -14.04 -3.02 -51.09
C ASP A 839 -13.76 -4.21 -52.03
N LEU A 840 -14.27 -5.39 -51.64
CA LEU A 840 -14.14 -6.65 -52.36
C LEU A 840 -15.45 -7.12 -52.99
N THR A 841 -16.48 -6.28 -53.05
CA THR A 841 -17.83 -6.67 -53.53
C THR A 841 -17.80 -7.27 -54.94
N GLU A 842 -16.93 -6.80 -55.82
CA GLU A 842 -16.78 -7.35 -57.18
C GLU A 842 -16.09 -8.72 -57.24
N LYS A 843 -15.49 -9.19 -56.14
CA LYS A 843 -14.82 -10.49 -56.02
C LYS A 843 -15.70 -11.59 -55.41
N ILE A 844 -16.95 -11.28 -55.05
CA ILE A 844 -17.86 -12.27 -54.46
C ILE A 844 -18.24 -13.33 -55.50
N GLU A 845 -17.99 -14.59 -55.16
CA GLU A 845 -18.44 -15.76 -55.89
C GLU A 845 -19.74 -16.28 -55.29
N VAL A 846 -20.74 -16.57 -56.13
CA VAL A 846 -22.03 -17.12 -55.69
C VAL A 846 -22.19 -18.53 -56.27
N ASP A 847 -22.33 -19.53 -55.40
CA ASP A 847 -22.71 -20.89 -55.75
C ASP A 847 -24.19 -21.15 -55.42
N GLY A 848 -24.85 -21.95 -56.26
CA GLY A 848 -26.30 -22.16 -56.22
C GLY A 848 -27.08 -21.28 -57.21
N THR A 849 -28.34 -21.64 -57.44
CA THR A 849 -29.25 -20.92 -58.34
C THR A 849 -30.68 -20.99 -57.83
N VAL A 850 -31.43 -19.89 -57.92
CA VAL A 850 -32.85 -19.84 -57.58
C VAL A 850 -33.70 -20.03 -58.84
N ASP A 851 -34.46 -21.12 -58.94
CA ASP A 851 -35.47 -21.29 -60.00
C ASP A 851 -36.78 -20.63 -59.57
N THR A 852 -36.98 -19.37 -59.96
CA THR A 852 -38.20 -18.63 -59.58
C THR A 852 -39.47 -19.19 -60.20
N SER A 853 -39.40 -20.14 -61.15
CA SER A 853 -40.57 -20.77 -61.76
C SER A 853 -41.14 -21.94 -60.97
N THR A 854 -40.41 -22.43 -59.97
CA THR A 854 -40.79 -23.58 -59.16
C THR A 854 -40.82 -23.15 -57.68
N ALA A 855 -41.93 -23.44 -56.99
CA ALA A 855 -42.00 -23.15 -55.56
C ALA A 855 -41.10 -24.10 -54.76
N GLY A 856 -40.36 -23.57 -53.80
CA GLY A 856 -39.40 -24.33 -52.99
C GLY A 856 -38.32 -23.44 -52.38
N ASP A 857 -37.48 -24.03 -51.54
CA ASP A 857 -36.35 -23.37 -50.89
C ASP A 857 -35.08 -23.56 -51.72
N TYR A 858 -34.37 -22.47 -51.98
CA TYR A 858 -33.14 -22.45 -52.75
C TYR A 858 -32.01 -21.86 -51.92
N THR A 859 -30.97 -22.65 -51.65
CA THR A 859 -29.78 -22.19 -50.94
C THR A 859 -28.79 -21.55 -51.92
N LEU A 860 -28.28 -20.38 -51.55
CA LEU A 860 -27.16 -19.71 -52.19
C LEU A 860 -26.00 -19.65 -51.20
N THR A 861 -24.80 -19.90 -51.68
CA THR A 861 -23.56 -19.81 -50.91
C THR A 861 -22.70 -18.69 -51.50
N TYR A 862 -22.38 -17.69 -50.70
CA TYR A 862 -21.57 -16.54 -51.09
C TYR A 862 -20.17 -16.72 -50.53
N THR A 863 -19.14 -16.61 -51.37
CA THR A 863 -17.73 -16.74 -50.98
C THR A 863 -16.94 -15.53 -51.46
N VAL A 864 -16.06 -14.98 -50.63
CA VAL A 864 -15.12 -13.92 -51.04
C VAL A 864 -13.73 -14.24 -50.50
N GLU A 865 -12.72 -14.07 -51.35
CA GLU A 865 -11.29 -14.22 -51.01
C GLU A 865 -10.58 -12.88 -51.18
N ASP A 866 -9.78 -12.49 -50.20
CA ASP A 866 -8.96 -11.27 -50.26
C ASP A 866 -7.69 -11.44 -51.12
N GLY A 867 -6.82 -10.42 -51.14
CA GLY A 867 -5.56 -10.45 -51.88
C GLY A 867 -4.51 -11.40 -51.28
N ARG A 868 -4.75 -11.95 -50.09
CA ARG A 868 -3.81 -12.71 -49.26
C ARG A 868 -4.29 -14.13 -48.92
N GLY A 869 -5.48 -14.49 -49.39
CA GLY A 869 -6.06 -15.83 -49.33
C GLY A 869 -6.94 -16.09 -48.12
N ASN A 870 -7.36 -15.06 -47.35
CA ASN A 870 -8.40 -15.26 -46.35
C ASN A 870 -9.76 -15.31 -47.04
N VAL A 871 -10.63 -16.22 -46.59
CA VAL A 871 -11.89 -16.54 -47.24
C VAL A 871 -13.04 -16.42 -46.24
N THR A 872 -14.11 -15.75 -46.64
CA THR A 872 -15.38 -15.70 -45.90
C THR A 872 -16.48 -16.34 -46.73
N THR A 873 -17.30 -17.19 -46.10
CA THR A 873 -18.42 -17.88 -46.74
C THR A 873 -19.69 -17.73 -45.91
N GLU A 874 -20.80 -17.37 -46.55
CA GLU A 874 -22.13 -17.21 -45.94
C GLU A 874 -23.22 -17.88 -46.78
N GLU A 875 -24.29 -18.36 -46.14
CA GLU A 875 -25.43 -18.99 -46.82
C GLU A 875 -26.71 -18.16 -46.68
N ARG A 876 -27.54 -18.19 -47.74
CA ARG A 876 -28.88 -17.59 -47.76
C ARG A 876 -29.89 -18.55 -48.36
N ILE A 877 -31.06 -18.66 -47.75
CA ILE A 877 -32.21 -19.40 -48.28
C ILE A 877 -33.20 -18.42 -48.91
N VAL A 878 -33.56 -18.68 -50.17
CA VAL A 878 -34.59 -17.96 -50.90
C VAL A 878 -35.76 -18.90 -51.15
N THR A 879 -36.91 -18.60 -50.55
CA THR A 879 -38.13 -19.40 -50.68
C THR A 879 -39.02 -18.84 -51.79
N VAL A 880 -39.23 -19.61 -52.85
CA VAL A 880 -40.16 -19.26 -53.92
C VAL A 880 -41.56 -19.73 -53.53
N VAL A 881 -42.50 -18.79 -53.39
CA VAL A 881 -43.86 -19.09 -52.93
C VAL A 881 -44.83 -19.07 -54.11
N ALA A 882 -45.63 -20.14 -54.26
CA ALA A 882 -46.65 -20.23 -55.30
C ALA A 882 -47.77 -19.17 -55.10
N PRO A 883 -48.36 -18.64 -56.19
CA PRO A 883 -49.45 -17.68 -56.08
C PRO A 883 -50.66 -18.34 -55.39
N THR A 884 -51.14 -17.71 -54.31
CA THR A 884 -52.38 -18.13 -53.65
C THR A 884 -53.56 -17.69 -54.50
N ASP A 885 -54.34 -18.65 -54.98
CA ASP A 885 -55.55 -18.40 -55.78
C ASP A 885 -56.67 -17.90 -54.85
N PRO A 886 -57.30 -16.73 -55.08
CA PRO A 886 -58.31 -16.20 -54.17
C PRO A 886 -59.64 -16.90 -54.42
N THR A 887 -60.02 -17.87 -53.57
CA THR A 887 -61.38 -18.42 -53.57
C THR A 887 -62.02 -18.48 -52.17
N ASP A 888 -62.96 -17.54 -51.99
CA ASP A 888 -64.24 -17.58 -51.26
C ASP A 888 -64.38 -17.23 -49.74
N PRO A 889 -65.56 -16.65 -49.34
CA PRO A 889 -65.77 -15.74 -48.20
C PRO A 889 -66.22 -16.50 -46.90
N PRO A 890 -66.50 -15.83 -45.76
CA PRO A 890 -66.56 -16.50 -44.46
C PRO A 890 -67.88 -17.27 -44.27
N THR A 891 -67.78 -18.51 -43.80
CA THR A 891 -68.89 -19.27 -43.20
C THR A 891 -68.69 -19.40 -41.68
N ASP A 892 -69.72 -18.96 -40.97
CA ASP A 892 -70.00 -18.98 -39.53
C ASP A 892 -69.64 -20.31 -38.81
N PRO A 893 -69.16 -20.31 -37.54
CA PRO A 893 -68.72 -21.51 -36.85
C PRO A 893 -69.81 -22.15 -35.98
N THR A 894 -69.89 -23.47 -36.00
CA THR A 894 -70.54 -24.27 -34.95
C THR A 894 -69.49 -25.18 -34.30
N ASP A 895 -69.11 -24.82 -33.06
CA ASP A 895 -68.61 -25.57 -31.87
C ASP A 895 -68.41 -27.10 -31.92
N PRO A 896 -67.70 -27.76 -30.95
CA PRO A 896 -66.75 -27.34 -29.86
C PRO A 896 -65.55 -28.35 -29.71
N PRO A 897 -64.87 -28.65 -28.55
CA PRO A 897 -64.45 -27.91 -27.34
C PRO A 897 -62.91 -28.01 -27.00
N THR A 898 -62.53 -27.31 -25.92
CA THR A 898 -61.45 -27.57 -24.90
C THR A 898 -59.99 -27.08 -25.09
N GLU A 899 -59.67 -26.05 -24.29
CA GLU A 899 -58.40 -25.57 -23.66
C GLU A 899 -57.51 -26.67 -23.02
N PRO A 900 -56.25 -26.39 -22.55
CA PRO A 900 -55.67 -25.12 -21.99
C PRO A 900 -54.24 -24.77 -22.55
N THR A 901 -53.47 -23.70 -22.25
CA THR A 901 -53.34 -22.70 -21.16
C THR A 901 -52.37 -21.59 -21.64
N ASP A 902 -52.63 -20.33 -21.25
CA ASP A 902 -51.90 -19.04 -21.25
C ASP A 902 -50.46 -18.87 -21.83
N PRO A 903 -50.15 -17.68 -22.41
CA PRO A 903 -49.39 -16.64 -21.68
C PRO A 903 -49.91 -15.18 -21.89
N PRO A 904 -49.36 -14.16 -21.19
CA PRO A 904 -50.11 -12.94 -20.86
C PRO A 904 -49.81 -11.68 -21.72
N THR A 905 -50.86 -10.84 -21.77
CA THR A 905 -50.93 -9.35 -21.70
C THR A 905 -50.50 -8.45 -22.87
N GLU A 906 -51.46 -7.62 -23.27
CA GLU A 906 -51.44 -6.53 -24.27
C GLU A 906 -50.51 -5.33 -23.97
N PRO A 907 -50.21 -4.52 -25.01
CA PRO A 907 -49.68 -3.15 -24.94
C PRO A 907 -50.80 -2.08 -24.98
N THR A 908 -50.58 -0.89 -24.40
CA THR A 908 -51.39 0.34 -24.64
C THR A 908 -50.51 1.58 -24.39
N ASP A 909 -50.08 2.30 -25.44
CA ASP A 909 -50.68 3.53 -26.06
C ASP A 909 -50.00 4.84 -25.56
N PRO A 910 -50.04 6.00 -26.27
CA PRO A 910 -49.82 6.30 -27.69
C PRO A 910 -48.92 7.60 -27.87
N PRO A 911 -48.71 8.16 -29.09
CA PRO A 911 -47.67 9.16 -29.38
C PRO A 911 -48.16 10.62 -29.35
N THR A 912 -47.21 11.57 -29.28
CA THR A 912 -47.45 12.99 -29.59
C THR A 912 -46.43 13.51 -30.62
N GLU A 913 -46.96 14.11 -31.68
CA GLU A 913 -46.31 14.97 -32.69
C GLU A 913 -47.27 16.17 -32.90
N PRO A 914 -46.99 17.23 -33.70
CA PRO A 914 -45.73 17.72 -34.30
C PRO A 914 -45.58 19.27 -34.20
N THR A 915 -44.55 19.88 -34.81
CA THR A 915 -44.66 21.13 -35.64
C THR A 915 -43.31 21.60 -36.23
N ASP A 916 -43.08 21.24 -37.52
CA ASP A 916 -42.91 22.14 -38.69
C ASP A 916 -41.70 23.14 -38.87
N PRO A 917 -41.33 23.56 -40.12
CA PRO A 917 -40.19 23.01 -40.85
C PRO A 917 -39.29 24.10 -41.56
N PRO A 918 -38.78 24.00 -42.81
CA PRO A 918 -37.34 24.04 -43.12
C PRO A 918 -36.90 25.18 -44.09
N THR A 919 -35.58 25.39 -44.26
CA THR A 919 -35.04 26.11 -45.43
C THR A 919 -33.76 25.50 -46.00
N ALA A 920 -33.96 24.69 -47.06
CA ALA A 920 -33.42 24.84 -48.41
C ALA A 920 -31.91 25.11 -48.67
N ARG A 921 -31.30 24.08 -49.29
CA ARG A 921 -30.56 24.08 -50.57
C ARG A 921 -29.30 24.96 -50.73
N ARG A 922 -28.17 24.30 -51.06
CA ARG A 922 -27.62 24.30 -52.43
C ARG A 922 -26.51 23.27 -52.66
N THR A 923 -26.56 22.70 -53.85
CA THR A 923 -25.75 21.62 -54.46
C THR A 923 -24.48 22.12 -55.15
N ARG A 924 -23.36 21.38 -54.95
CA ARG A 924 -22.22 20.99 -55.87
C ARG A 924 -21.45 22.10 -56.65
N PRO A 925 -20.22 21.88 -57.21
CA PRO A 925 -19.43 20.63 -57.36
C PRO A 925 -17.90 20.70 -57.04
N ARG A 926 -17.27 19.51 -57.05
CA ARG A 926 -15.83 19.17 -57.22
C ARG A 926 -14.90 20.26 -57.80
N THR A 927 -13.69 20.39 -57.21
CA THR A 927 -12.43 20.41 -57.97
C THR A 927 -11.24 19.87 -57.17
N ARG A 928 -10.61 18.86 -57.76
CA ARG A 928 -9.27 18.32 -57.48
C ARG A 928 -8.21 19.35 -57.87
N ARG A 929 -7.22 19.65 -57.01
CA ARG A 929 -5.91 20.19 -57.42
C ARG A 929 -4.87 20.10 -56.31
N THR A 930 -3.80 19.37 -56.63
CA THR A 930 -2.48 19.40 -55.98
C THR A 930 -1.81 20.78 -56.11
N PRO A 931 -0.81 21.06 -55.26
CA PRO A 931 0.51 21.44 -55.80
C PRO A 931 1.66 20.74 -55.03
N ARG A 932 2.47 19.92 -55.70
CA ARG A 932 3.82 20.24 -56.21
C ARG A 932 4.81 20.82 -55.18
N ARG A 933 5.76 19.95 -54.78
CA ARG A 933 7.11 20.23 -54.30
C ARG A 933 7.97 21.02 -55.30
N SER A 934 8.94 21.81 -54.79
CA SER A 934 10.38 21.96 -55.19
C SER A 934 11.02 23.19 -54.46
N PRO A 935 12.36 23.41 -54.39
CA PRO A 935 13.38 22.71 -53.57
C PRO A 935 14.41 23.63 -52.80
N VAL A 936 14.92 23.14 -51.64
CA VAL A 936 16.30 23.15 -51.03
C VAL A 936 17.21 24.43 -51.11
N PRO A 937 17.93 24.85 -50.03
CA PRO A 937 19.33 24.41 -49.79
C PRO A 937 19.71 24.07 -48.31
N PRO A 938 20.87 23.40 -48.09
CA PRO A 938 21.23 22.76 -46.83
C PRO A 938 22.03 23.68 -45.89
N VAL A 939 21.99 23.40 -44.58
CA VAL A 939 22.93 23.98 -43.60
C VAL A 939 23.66 22.84 -42.90
N SER A 940 24.96 22.77 -43.14
CA SER A 940 25.90 21.84 -42.49
C SER A 940 26.35 22.35 -41.11
N PRO A 941 26.80 21.47 -40.21
CA PRO A 941 27.10 21.78 -38.81
C PRO A 941 28.52 22.37 -38.63
N PRO A 942 28.79 23.15 -37.57
CA PRO A 942 30.15 23.59 -37.29
C PRO A 942 30.92 22.56 -36.44
N SER A 943 32.03 22.08 -37.00
CA SER A 943 33.09 21.39 -36.24
C SER A 943 33.98 22.37 -35.45
N PRO A 944 34.65 21.92 -34.38
CA PRO A 944 35.35 22.75 -33.40
C PRO A 944 36.85 22.91 -33.72
N ARG A 945 37.50 23.95 -33.13
CA ARG A 945 38.95 24.07 -32.72
C ARG A 945 39.37 25.56 -32.56
N PRO A 946 40.54 25.91 -31.96
CA PRO A 946 40.86 25.90 -30.51
C PRO A 946 41.57 27.22 -30.06
N ARG A 947 41.86 27.41 -28.76
CA ARG A 947 42.99 28.22 -28.19
C ARG A 947 42.88 28.20 -26.64
N ARG A 948 43.71 27.45 -25.91
CA ARG A 948 45.12 27.64 -25.47
C ARG A 948 45.29 28.46 -24.15
N TRP A 949 45.58 27.71 -23.08
CA TRP A 949 46.63 27.85 -22.03
C TRP A 949 46.75 29.09 -21.13
N HIS A 950 46.77 28.88 -19.81
CA HIS A 950 47.88 29.07 -18.82
C HIS A 950 47.42 28.47 -17.46
N ARG A 951 47.89 27.29 -17.00
CA ARG A 951 49.08 26.95 -16.19
C ARG A 951 49.35 27.84 -14.95
N VAL A 952 49.08 27.30 -13.76
CA VAL A 952 49.93 27.44 -12.56
C VAL A 952 50.01 26.08 -11.85
N THR A 953 51.22 25.78 -11.40
CA THR A 953 51.78 24.53 -10.88
C THR A 953 51.80 24.57 -9.35
N THR A 954 51.57 23.45 -8.66
CA THR A 954 52.49 22.98 -7.60
C THR A 954 52.30 21.50 -7.31
N CYS A 955 53.41 20.87 -6.95
CA CYS A 955 53.69 19.43 -6.92
C CYS A 955 54.25 19.06 -5.54
N ARG A 956 53.99 17.85 -5.05
CA ARG A 956 54.83 16.96 -4.19
C ARG A 956 53.97 15.73 -3.79
N SER A 957 54.20 14.51 -4.29
CA SER A 957 55.16 13.47 -3.82
C SER A 957 54.93 13.08 -2.34
N ARG A 958 54.79 11.83 -1.87
CA ARG A 958 55.44 10.56 -2.26
C ARG A 958 54.90 9.40 -1.37
N CYS A 959 54.92 8.17 -1.93
CA CYS A 959 55.30 6.87 -1.33
C CYS A 959 54.54 6.22 -0.14
N ALA A 960 54.12 4.96 -0.43
CA ALA A 960 54.54 3.69 0.18
C ALA A 960 53.65 3.03 1.27
N THR A 961 53.11 1.87 0.89
CA THR A 961 52.99 0.60 1.63
C THR A 961 52.67 0.64 3.13
N ARG A 962 51.47 0.19 3.49
CA ARG A 962 51.24 -1.09 4.18
C ARG A 962 49.82 -1.58 3.93
#